data_AF-A0A662R9P5-F1
#
_entry.id   AF-A0A662R9P5-F1
#
_cell.length_a   1.000
_cell.length_b   1.000
_cell.length_c   1.000
_cell.angle_alpha   90.00
_cell.angle_beta   90.00
_cell.angle_gamma   90.00
#
_symmetry.space_group_name_H-M   'P 1'
#
loop_
_entity.id
_entity.type
_entity.pdbx_description
1 polymer ?
#
loop_
_entity_poly.entity_id
_entity_poly.type
_entity_poly.pdbx_seq_one_letter_code
_entity_poly.pdbx_strand_id
1 'polypeptide(L)'
;GTQLKLERPGKAAAMAPVDSIEGPTVRLFNGDVLRIDDPAEALKLRGTVEKILDCGEILINFGDFLENDHPLMPASYSYEWWAQELSIVKPHEDEYRDVDDKTALVLTEEHHVPIHPNYTYLWHDVTVEDVRYLSDHLAENGEYKDDKGDREEILTFPLDERAKRILETLLVHHRMIEGEIVIERPLILLRCLGLNDNLEQKTMDMSGVSDPVELVSKMSGYRIRPRAPTRIGARMGRPEKSNKREMKPAPHVLFPVGEAGGRTRSLQDAKKYTKSMQDGIGTITVQIGKRRCPACSTPTFKNRCSECGNFTEPVYECPNCHIEAKRETCPKCGRETTSWVEMNIEFKREYEEALKNLGERDNFDTFKGVIGLISKHKTPEPLEKGVLRAKHDVVTFKDGTIRYDLSDLPLTHFTPEEVELSISDALRLGYTHDIHGEPLNREDQVVELKPQDIVISTDAGEYLTHAAQFIDDLLIKYYRVEPYYNACDRSDLVGKLMIGLAPHTSAGVLARLIGYTRASVGYAHPYFHAAKRRNCDGDEDCVMLLMDGLLNFSRSYLPDKRGGQMDAPLVLTTRIDPNEVDKEAHNIDITPKYPLEFYRATQKHTSPKDVAAHITTVSDRIGTTGEYEGTCFTHPTTNIAAGPKNSAYKTLETMIDKMNAQLYLATKIRAVDEGDVAERVIKSHFLPDLIGNLRAFTKQQVRCVKCNTKYRRPLLQNTCPRCNGRIVLTVHEGSVKKYLDTSKQVAEQYDISNYTKQRIELLENEIKSLFENDRSKQKGLADFM
;
A
#
# COMPACT_ATOMS: atom_id res chain seq x y z
N GLY A 1 4.95 -1.09 -2.11
CA GLY A 1 3.61 -0.51 -1.92
C GLY A 1 2.72 -1.32 -1.00
N THR A 2 2.54 -2.63 -1.23
CA THR A 2 1.61 -3.44 -0.41
C THR A 2 2.09 -3.51 1.04
N GLN A 3 1.19 -3.28 1.99
CA GLN A 3 1.47 -3.46 3.42
C GLN A 3 1.43 -4.94 3.76
N LEU A 4 2.50 -5.48 4.35
CA LEU A 4 2.50 -6.76 5.05
C LEU A 4 2.38 -6.52 6.55
N LYS A 5 1.70 -7.41 7.26
CA LYS A 5 1.79 -7.53 8.72
C LYS A 5 2.87 -8.53 9.04
N LEU A 6 3.91 -8.08 9.73
CA LEU A 6 5.05 -8.88 10.12
C LEU A 6 4.88 -9.44 11.54
N GLU A 7 5.56 -10.53 11.83
CA GLU A 7 5.68 -11.11 13.17
C GLU A 7 6.59 -10.26 14.07
N ARG A 8 7.69 -9.73 13.51
CA ARG A 8 8.75 -8.98 14.18
C ARG A 8 9.53 -8.11 13.17
N PRO A 9 10.26 -7.06 13.60
CA PRO A 9 10.23 -6.44 14.93
C PRO A 9 8.97 -5.57 15.14
N GLY A 10 8.35 -5.09 14.06
CA GLY A 10 7.13 -4.28 14.07
C GLY A 10 5.88 -5.04 13.62
N LYS A 11 4.71 -4.40 13.75
CA LYS A 11 3.41 -5.01 13.39
C LYS A 11 3.09 -4.96 11.90
N ALA A 12 3.75 -4.09 11.15
CA ALA A 12 3.46 -3.83 9.76
C ALA A 12 4.69 -3.25 9.06
N ALA A 13 4.80 -3.50 7.76
CA ALA A 13 5.82 -2.94 6.90
C ALA A 13 5.25 -2.74 5.49
N ALA A 14 5.66 -1.65 4.84
CA ALA A 14 5.41 -1.45 3.41
C ALA A 14 6.53 -2.12 2.62
N MET A 15 6.18 -2.96 1.63
CA MET A 15 7.20 -3.68 0.84
C MET A 15 7.78 -2.81 -0.27
N ALA A 16 9.10 -2.78 -0.40
CA ALA A 16 9.81 -2.15 -1.52
C ALA A 16 10.67 -3.21 -2.25
N PRO A 17 10.90 -3.07 -3.57
CA PRO A 17 11.76 -3.99 -4.30
C PRO A 17 13.24 -3.73 -4.01
N VAL A 18 13.97 -4.79 -3.69
CA VAL A 18 15.43 -4.81 -3.55
C VAL A 18 15.90 -6.06 -4.28
N ASP A 19 16.69 -5.90 -5.33
CA ASP A 19 17.16 -6.99 -6.20
C ASP A 19 18.60 -7.42 -5.87
N SER A 20 19.24 -6.79 -4.88
CA SER A 20 20.54 -7.21 -4.36
C SER A 20 20.46 -8.37 -3.34
N ILE A 21 19.24 -8.75 -2.93
CA ILE A 21 18.97 -9.82 -1.95
C ILE A 21 18.46 -11.07 -2.66
N GLU A 22 18.50 -12.21 -1.97
CA GLU A 22 18.14 -13.49 -2.59
C GLU A 22 16.63 -13.66 -2.76
N GLY A 23 16.22 -14.08 -3.96
CA GLY A 23 14.83 -14.36 -4.29
C GLY A 23 14.34 -15.74 -3.83
N PRO A 24 13.12 -16.15 -4.22
CA PRO A 24 12.56 -17.43 -3.80
C PRO A 24 13.29 -18.63 -4.43
N THR A 25 13.41 -19.70 -3.66
CA THR A 25 13.84 -21.01 -4.16
C THR A 25 12.62 -21.89 -4.41
N VAL A 26 12.50 -22.41 -5.62
CA VAL A 26 11.32 -23.14 -6.09
C VAL A 26 11.68 -24.53 -6.59
N ARG A 27 10.70 -25.44 -6.48
CA ARG A 27 10.68 -26.72 -7.19
C ARG A 27 9.74 -26.62 -8.38
N LEU A 28 10.22 -26.99 -9.56
CA LEU A 28 9.42 -27.05 -10.78
C LEU A 28 8.73 -28.42 -10.91
N PHE A 29 7.70 -28.52 -11.76
CA PHE A 29 6.97 -29.79 -11.99
C PHE A 29 7.83 -30.92 -12.56
N ASN A 30 8.97 -30.62 -13.19
CA ASN A 30 9.93 -31.62 -13.63
C ASN A 30 10.87 -32.11 -12.50
N GLY A 31 10.76 -31.53 -11.30
CA GLY A 31 11.55 -31.87 -10.12
C GLY A 31 12.79 -30.99 -9.91
N ASP A 32 13.12 -30.10 -10.86
CA ASP A 32 14.26 -29.18 -10.74
C ASP A 32 14.07 -28.22 -9.56
N VAL A 33 15.18 -27.91 -8.89
CA VAL A 33 15.23 -26.94 -7.80
C VAL A 33 16.22 -25.84 -8.15
N LEU A 34 15.73 -24.61 -8.15
CA LEU A 34 16.51 -23.42 -8.46
C LEU A 34 16.01 -22.21 -7.68
N ARG A 35 16.92 -21.27 -7.43
CA ARG A 35 16.60 -19.92 -6.95
C ARG A 35 16.31 -19.00 -8.13
N ILE A 36 15.33 -18.12 -7.95
CA ILE A 36 14.93 -17.14 -8.96
C ILE A 36 15.17 -15.74 -8.39
N ASP A 37 16.24 -15.09 -8.84
CA ASP A 37 16.60 -13.73 -8.42
C ASP A 37 16.09 -12.66 -9.40
N ASP A 38 15.90 -13.02 -10.69
CA ASP A 38 15.44 -12.08 -11.72
C ASP A 38 13.90 -12.06 -11.89
N PRO A 39 13.25 -10.88 -11.87
CA PRO A 39 11.82 -10.76 -12.09
C PRO A 39 11.33 -11.28 -13.45
N ALA A 40 12.12 -11.15 -14.52
CA ALA A 40 11.70 -11.61 -15.85
C ALA A 40 11.73 -13.14 -15.95
N GLU A 41 12.72 -13.79 -15.34
CA GLU A 41 12.76 -15.24 -15.15
C GLU A 41 11.58 -15.73 -14.30
N ALA A 42 11.28 -15.05 -13.19
CA ALA A 42 10.13 -15.39 -12.34
C ALA A 42 8.80 -15.42 -13.12
N LEU A 43 8.60 -14.47 -14.04
CA LEU A 43 7.43 -14.45 -14.91
C LEU A 43 7.39 -15.61 -15.91
N LYS A 44 8.54 -16.01 -16.47
CA LYS A 44 8.64 -17.15 -17.39
C LYS A 44 8.34 -18.48 -16.70
N LEU A 45 8.89 -18.69 -15.50
CA LEU A 45 8.77 -19.94 -14.75
C LEU A 45 7.49 -20.03 -13.90
N ARG A 46 6.74 -18.95 -13.71
CA ARG A 46 5.54 -18.92 -12.87
C ARG A 46 4.56 -20.09 -13.09
N GLY A 47 4.38 -20.51 -14.34
CA GLY A 47 3.48 -21.61 -14.71
C GLY A 47 4.02 -23.01 -14.43
N THR A 48 5.34 -23.16 -14.27
CA THR A 48 6.02 -24.45 -14.06
C THR A 48 6.38 -24.72 -12.60
N VAL A 49 6.24 -23.73 -11.71
CA VAL A 49 6.47 -23.89 -10.27
C VAL A 49 5.46 -24.84 -9.65
N GLU A 50 5.93 -25.93 -9.06
CA GLU A 50 5.12 -26.86 -8.27
C GLU A 50 5.03 -26.40 -6.81
N LYS A 51 6.19 -26.15 -6.17
CA LYS A 51 6.30 -25.77 -4.76
C LYS A 51 7.30 -24.62 -4.59
N ILE A 52 7.00 -23.68 -3.71
CA ILE A 52 7.93 -22.64 -3.24
C ILE A 52 8.55 -23.17 -1.95
N LEU A 53 9.81 -23.62 -2.03
CA LEU A 53 10.53 -24.20 -0.90
C LEU A 53 10.94 -23.10 0.08
N ASP A 54 11.41 -21.98 -0.46
CA ASP A 54 11.79 -20.80 0.31
C ASP A 54 11.27 -19.54 -0.36
N CYS A 55 10.77 -18.59 0.44
CA CYS A 55 10.20 -17.35 -0.09
C CYS A 55 11.28 -16.31 -0.46
N GLY A 56 12.54 -16.56 -0.10
CA GLY A 56 13.64 -15.62 -0.26
C GLY A 56 13.83 -14.73 0.96
N GLU A 57 14.67 -13.72 0.81
CA GLU A 57 15.05 -12.81 1.87
C GLU A 57 14.06 -11.66 2.05
N ILE A 58 14.02 -11.13 3.27
CA ILE A 58 13.36 -9.88 3.60
C ILE A 58 14.35 -8.99 4.34
N LEU A 59 14.66 -7.83 3.76
CA LEU A 59 15.56 -6.87 4.37
C LEU A 59 14.82 -6.08 5.46
N ILE A 60 15.33 -6.13 6.69
CA ILE A 60 14.81 -5.37 7.84
C ILE A 60 15.97 -4.53 8.38
N ASN A 61 15.75 -3.23 8.49
CA ASN A 61 16.76 -2.31 8.97
C ASN A 61 16.87 -2.34 10.50
N PHE A 62 18.04 -1.96 11.03
CA PHE A 62 18.27 -1.89 12.47
C PHE A 62 17.35 -0.89 13.17
N GLY A 63 17.04 0.23 12.52
CA GLY A 63 16.16 1.27 13.08
C GLY A 63 14.79 0.74 13.53
N ASP A 64 14.22 -0.22 12.81
CA ASP A 64 12.93 -0.84 13.18
C ASP A 64 13.03 -1.65 14.47
N PHE A 65 14.17 -2.30 14.75
CA PHE A 65 14.39 -2.97 16.03
C PHE A 65 14.53 -1.96 17.17
N LEU A 66 15.24 -0.84 16.92
CA LEU A 66 15.45 0.21 17.90
C LEU A 66 14.14 0.92 18.29
N GLU A 67 13.29 1.24 17.31
CA GLU A 67 11.98 1.87 17.53
C GLU A 67 11.03 0.96 18.32
N ASN A 68 10.96 -0.32 17.95
CA ASN A 68 10.05 -1.27 18.60
C ASN A 68 10.60 -1.85 19.91
N ASP A 69 11.84 -1.51 20.29
CA ASP A 69 12.58 -2.06 21.44
C ASP A 69 12.58 -3.60 21.46
N HIS A 70 12.57 -4.21 20.27
CA HIS A 70 12.56 -5.65 20.12
C HIS A 70 13.99 -6.18 20.24
N PRO A 71 14.27 -7.23 21.03
CA PRO A 71 15.59 -7.85 21.08
C PRO A 71 16.08 -8.22 19.68
N LEU A 72 17.37 -8.01 19.42
CA LEU A 72 17.94 -8.40 18.12
C LEU A 72 17.78 -9.91 17.94
N MET A 73 17.41 -10.31 16.72
CA MET A 73 17.34 -11.71 16.34
C MET A 73 18.64 -12.11 15.66
N PRO A 74 19.12 -13.35 15.82
CA PRO A 74 20.32 -13.83 15.15
C PRO A 74 20.25 -13.54 13.66
N ALA A 75 21.20 -12.74 13.17
CA ALA A 75 21.25 -12.35 11.78
C ALA A 75 21.52 -13.57 10.89
N SER A 76 20.96 -13.54 9.68
CA SER A 76 21.38 -14.47 8.62
C SER A 76 22.85 -14.25 8.29
N TYR A 77 23.56 -15.32 7.94
CA TYR A 77 24.95 -15.21 7.50
C TYR A 77 24.98 -14.74 6.05
N SER A 78 24.89 -13.42 5.86
CA SER A 78 24.88 -12.75 4.56
C SER A 78 26.27 -12.36 4.10
N TYR A 79 26.38 -11.93 2.83
CA TYR A 79 27.63 -11.43 2.26
C TYR A 79 28.20 -10.27 3.07
N GLU A 80 27.36 -9.34 3.52
CA GLU A 80 27.79 -8.16 4.28
C GLU A 80 28.48 -8.57 5.58
N TRP A 81 27.99 -9.61 6.26
CA TRP A 81 28.66 -10.14 7.45
C TRP A 81 29.99 -10.84 7.07
N TRP A 82 29.97 -11.73 6.07
CA TRP A 82 31.19 -12.41 5.63
C TRP A 82 32.29 -11.42 5.19
N ALA A 83 31.93 -10.35 4.49
CA ALA A 83 32.82 -9.28 4.09
C ALA A 83 33.42 -8.54 5.30
N GLN A 84 32.67 -8.32 6.38
CA GLN A 84 33.24 -7.78 7.62
C GLN A 84 34.26 -8.74 8.25
N GLU A 85 34.03 -10.05 8.18
CA GLU A 85 34.99 -11.05 8.70
C GLU A 85 36.25 -11.14 7.83
N LEU A 86 36.11 -11.08 6.51
CA LEU A 86 37.25 -11.06 5.58
C LEU A 86 38.06 -9.77 5.71
N SER A 87 37.39 -8.61 5.87
CA SER A 87 38.07 -7.31 5.97
C SER A 87 39.04 -7.20 7.14
N ILE A 88 38.89 -8.03 8.19
CA ILE A 88 39.83 -8.10 9.32
C ILE A 88 41.20 -8.64 8.89
N VAL A 89 41.20 -9.60 7.97
CA VAL A 89 42.41 -10.32 7.53
C VAL A 89 42.91 -9.83 6.18
N LYS A 90 42.00 -9.37 5.31
CA LYS A 90 42.27 -8.86 3.97
C LYS A 90 41.27 -7.75 3.61
N PRO A 91 41.72 -6.48 3.57
CA PRO A 91 40.93 -5.39 3.02
C PRO A 91 40.53 -5.69 1.57
N HIS A 92 39.28 -5.42 1.22
CA HIS A 92 38.75 -5.61 -0.13
C HIS A 92 37.62 -4.60 -0.40
N GLU A 93 37.35 -4.33 -1.67
CA GLU A 93 36.31 -3.43 -2.13
C GLU A 93 35.25 -4.21 -2.93
N ASP A 94 34.46 -5.03 -2.21
CA ASP A 94 33.32 -5.83 -2.71
C ASP A 94 33.61 -6.79 -3.90
N GLU A 95 34.88 -7.02 -4.25
CA GLU A 95 35.34 -7.87 -5.36
C GLU A 95 34.96 -9.36 -5.23
N TYR A 96 34.57 -9.81 -4.04
CA TYR A 96 34.28 -11.22 -3.74
C TYR A 96 32.78 -11.53 -3.58
N ARG A 97 31.86 -10.66 -4.03
CA ARG A 97 30.41 -10.90 -3.88
C ARG A 97 29.92 -12.11 -4.65
N ASP A 98 30.40 -12.25 -5.88
CA ASP A 98 30.02 -13.31 -6.82
C ASP A 98 31.25 -14.15 -7.19
N VAL A 99 31.68 -15.01 -6.27
CA VAL A 99 32.80 -15.93 -6.46
C VAL A 99 32.31 -17.35 -6.81
N ASP A 100 33.14 -18.11 -7.52
CA ASP A 100 32.93 -19.54 -7.70
C ASP A 100 33.27 -20.34 -6.42
N ASP A 101 32.89 -21.61 -6.38
CA ASP A 101 33.08 -22.50 -5.23
C ASP A 101 34.57 -22.74 -4.94
N LYS A 102 35.41 -22.80 -5.98
CA LYS A 102 36.87 -22.91 -5.87
C LYS A 102 37.48 -21.68 -5.21
N THR A 103 37.17 -20.48 -5.69
CA THR A 103 37.68 -19.23 -5.10
C THR A 103 37.17 -19.06 -3.68
N ALA A 104 35.90 -19.37 -3.41
CA ALA A 104 35.35 -19.37 -2.06
C ALA A 104 36.13 -20.30 -1.12
N LEU A 105 36.49 -21.51 -1.59
CA LEU A 105 37.27 -22.46 -0.82
C LEU A 105 38.70 -21.97 -0.56
N VAL A 106 39.37 -21.41 -1.58
CA VAL A 106 40.72 -20.83 -1.45
C VAL A 106 40.72 -19.71 -0.40
N LEU A 107 39.73 -18.82 -0.42
CA LEU A 107 39.62 -17.74 0.56
C LEU A 107 39.45 -18.28 1.99
N THR A 108 38.62 -19.32 2.16
CA THR A 108 38.46 -20.00 3.44
C THR A 108 39.75 -20.66 3.92
N GLU A 109 40.51 -21.31 3.03
CA GLU A 109 41.77 -22.00 3.36
C GLU A 109 42.91 -21.04 3.67
N GLU A 110 43.11 -20.00 2.86
CA GLU A 110 44.20 -19.04 3.03
C GLU A 110 43.96 -18.13 4.23
N HIS A 111 42.72 -17.68 4.44
CA HIS A 111 42.40 -16.63 5.41
C HIS A 111 41.64 -17.12 6.65
N HIS A 112 41.29 -18.41 6.72
CA HIS A 112 40.59 -19.02 7.85
C HIS A 112 39.25 -18.34 8.20
N VAL A 113 38.64 -17.69 7.21
CA VAL A 113 37.28 -17.13 7.31
C VAL A 113 36.24 -18.24 7.09
N PRO A 114 35.00 -18.10 7.59
CA PRO A 114 33.96 -19.09 7.29
C PRO A 114 33.68 -19.21 5.80
N ILE A 115 33.04 -20.31 5.41
CA ILE A 115 32.62 -20.56 4.02
C ILE A 115 31.73 -19.42 3.53
N HIS A 116 31.92 -19.01 2.27
CA HIS A 116 31.14 -17.95 1.64
C HIS A 116 29.62 -18.21 1.71
N PRO A 117 28.78 -17.20 1.99
CA PRO A 117 27.32 -17.33 2.10
C PRO A 117 26.63 -18.00 0.92
N ASN A 118 27.04 -17.72 -0.32
CA ASN A 118 26.47 -18.34 -1.54
C ASN A 118 26.54 -19.88 -1.54
N TYR A 119 27.51 -20.44 -0.81
CA TYR A 119 27.75 -21.89 -0.70
C TYR A 119 27.47 -22.44 0.71
N THR A 120 26.88 -21.62 1.57
CA THR A 120 26.45 -22.06 2.90
C THR A 120 25.01 -22.56 2.79
N TYR A 121 24.74 -23.81 3.14
CA TYR A 121 23.40 -24.39 3.07
C TYR A 121 22.63 -24.27 4.40
N LEU A 122 21.33 -24.58 4.39
CA LEU A 122 20.48 -24.57 5.59
C LEU A 122 20.70 -25.80 6.49
N TRP A 123 21.95 -26.04 6.90
CA TRP A 123 22.31 -27.21 7.71
C TRP A 123 21.57 -27.29 9.05
N HIS A 124 21.07 -26.17 9.58
CA HIS A 124 20.29 -26.11 10.81
C HIS A 124 18.84 -26.60 10.65
N ASP A 125 18.36 -26.80 9.41
CA ASP A 125 17.00 -27.27 9.11
C ASP A 125 16.93 -28.80 8.89
N VAL A 126 18.07 -29.51 8.93
CA VAL A 126 18.16 -30.97 8.77
C VAL A 126 18.65 -31.65 10.06
N THR A 127 18.52 -32.98 10.15
CA THR A 127 19.06 -33.72 11.30
C THR A 127 20.47 -34.27 11.04
N VAL A 128 21.19 -34.62 12.11
CA VAL A 128 22.50 -35.31 12.01
C VAL A 128 22.40 -36.62 11.24
N GLU A 129 21.29 -37.35 11.39
CA GLU A 129 21.03 -38.58 10.65
C GLU A 129 20.86 -38.33 9.16
N ASP A 130 20.24 -37.22 8.78
CA ASP A 130 20.06 -36.83 7.38
C ASP A 130 21.38 -36.42 6.73
N VAL A 131 22.25 -35.70 7.44
CA VAL A 131 23.60 -35.36 6.95
C VAL A 131 24.41 -36.61 6.69
N ARG A 132 24.41 -37.57 7.62
CA ARG A 132 25.11 -38.86 7.46
C ARG A 132 24.53 -39.67 6.30
N TYR A 133 23.20 -39.78 6.25
CA TYR A 133 22.53 -40.47 5.17
C TYR A 133 22.89 -39.91 3.79
N LEU A 134 22.91 -38.58 3.65
CA LEU A 134 23.30 -37.94 2.40
C LEU A 134 24.78 -38.21 2.05
N SER A 135 25.68 -38.15 3.04
CA SER A 135 27.10 -38.48 2.84
C SER A 135 27.31 -39.94 2.41
N ASP A 136 26.68 -40.89 3.10
CA ASP A 136 26.74 -42.33 2.79
C ASP A 136 26.17 -42.60 1.38
N HIS A 137 25.00 -42.02 1.08
CA HIS A 137 24.33 -42.24 -0.19
C HIS A 137 25.15 -41.72 -1.39
N LEU A 138 25.76 -40.54 -1.26
CA LEU A 138 26.63 -39.97 -2.29
C LEU A 138 27.94 -40.75 -2.44
N ALA A 139 28.50 -41.28 -1.35
CA ALA A 139 29.70 -42.12 -1.42
C ALA A 139 29.44 -43.45 -2.14
N GLU A 140 28.25 -44.04 -1.96
CA GLU A 140 27.89 -45.33 -2.58
C GLU A 140 27.41 -45.21 -4.03
N ASN A 141 26.65 -44.16 -4.35
CA ASN A 141 25.88 -44.07 -5.60
C ASN A 141 26.22 -42.83 -6.45
N GLY A 142 27.12 -41.96 -5.98
CA GLY A 142 27.51 -40.74 -6.68
C GLY A 142 28.57 -40.97 -7.76
N GLU A 143 28.48 -40.20 -8.83
CA GLU A 143 29.52 -40.01 -9.83
C GLU A 143 29.91 -38.53 -9.86
N TYR A 144 31.16 -38.23 -9.49
CA TYR A 144 31.72 -36.89 -9.55
C TYR A 144 32.64 -36.75 -10.77
N LYS A 145 32.31 -35.81 -11.66
CA LYS A 145 33.10 -35.52 -12.86
C LYS A 145 33.74 -34.14 -12.74
N ASP A 146 35.05 -34.14 -12.52
CA ASP A 146 35.93 -32.97 -12.66
C ASP A 146 36.56 -33.01 -14.06
N ASP A 147 35.92 -32.36 -15.04
CA ASP A 147 36.49 -32.22 -16.38
C ASP A 147 37.46 -31.03 -16.36
N LYS A 148 38.76 -31.30 -16.45
CA LYS A 148 39.87 -30.33 -16.27
C LYS A 148 39.98 -29.25 -17.36
N GLY A 149 38.88 -28.87 -18.03
CA GLY A 149 38.84 -27.77 -18.99
C GLY A 149 37.46 -27.14 -19.09
N ASP A 150 37.36 -25.84 -18.80
CA ASP A 150 36.25 -24.88 -19.04
C ASP A 150 34.78 -25.34 -18.85
N ARG A 151 34.53 -26.55 -18.33
CA ARG A 151 33.21 -27.09 -17.99
C ARG A 151 33.08 -27.16 -16.48
N GLU A 152 31.89 -26.84 -15.99
CA GLU A 152 31.57 -26.85 -14.56
C GLU A 152 31.63 -28.27 -13.99
N GLU A 153 32.08 -28.41 -12.74
CA GLU A 153 32.11 -29.67 -12.00
C GLU A 153 30.66 -30.14 -11.76
N ILE A 154 30.41 -31.42 -12.00
CA ILE A 154 29.07 -32.01 -11.91
C ILE A 154 29.09 -33.24 -11.01
N LEU A 155 28.13 -33.31 -10.09
CA LEU A 155 27.79 -34.50 -9.31
C LEU A 155 26.49 -35.09 -9.82
N THR A 156 26.47 -36.40 -10.09
CA THR A 156 25.28 -37.12 -10.56
C THR A 156 25.04 -38.38 -9.71
N PHE A 157 23.78 -38.66 -9.36
CA PHE A 157 23.40 -39.86 -8.60
C PHE A 157 21.91 -40.19 -8.84
N PRO A 158 21.48 -41.45 -8.69
CA PRO A 158 20.10 -41.86 -8.92
C PRO A 158 19.13 -41.17 -7.94
N LEU A 159 17.88 -40.95 -8.39
CA LEU A 159 16.83 -40.38 -7.56
C LEU A 159 16.55 -41.27 -6.34
N ASP A 160 16.84 -40.73 -5.15
CA ASP A 160 16.35 -41.23 -3.87
C ASP A 160 15.44 -40.16 -3.20
N GLU A 161 14.23 -40.57 -2.80
CA GLU A 161 13.22 -39.67 -2.21
C GLU A 161 13.68 -39.05 -0.87
N ARG A 162 14.50 -39.75 -0.10
CA ARG A 162 15.02 -39.20 1.15
C ARG A 162 16.12 -38.18 0.85
N ALA A 163 17.09 -38.50 0.00
CA ALA A 163 18.13 -37.58 -0.45
C ALA A 163 17.54 -36.33 -1.10
N LYS A 164 16.54 -36.49 -1.98
CA LYS A 164 15.83 -35.38 -2.63
C LYS A 164 15.21 -34.41 -1.62
N ARG A 165 14.50 -34.93 -0.62
CA ARG A 165 13.90 -34.10 0.45
C ARG A 165 14.95 -33.37 1.30
N ILE A 166 16.10 -34.01 1.55
CA ILE A 166 17.21 -33.38 2.29
C ILE A 166 17.78 -32.22 1.46
N LEU A 167 18.03 -32.43 0.17
CA LEU A 167 18.55 -31.38 -0.74
C LEU A 167 17.56 -30.22 -0.90
N GLU A 168 16.26 -30.51 -0.98
CA GLU A 168 15.20 -29.49 -0.99
C GLU A 168 15.11 -28.71 0.33
N THR A 169 15.39 -29.36 1.47
CA THR A 169 15.47 -28.68 2.77
C THR A 169 16.70 -27.78 2.86
N LEU A 170 17.85 -28.26 2.38
CA LEU A 170 19.11 -27.52 2.32
C LEU A 170 19.12 -26.38 1.28
N LEU A 171 18.12 -26.35 0.37
CA LEU A 171 18.04 -25.47 -0.79
C LEU A 171 19.22 -25.62 -1.75
N VAL A 172 19.71 -26.85 -1.93
CA VAL A 172 20.74 -27.15 -2.93
C VAL A 172 20.09 -27.10 -4.32
N HIS A 173 20.64 -26.29 -5.22
CA HIS A 173 20.16 -26.22 -6.60
C HIS A 173 20.54 -27.49 -7.36
N HIS A 174 19.58 -28.10 -8.05
CA HIS A 174 19.79 -29.34 -8.78
C HIS A 174 18.75 -29.54 -9.89
N ARG A 175 19.15 -30.29 -10.92
CA ARG A 175 18.30 -30.67 -12.05
C ARG A 175 17.97 -32.15 -12.04
N MET A 176 16.83 -32.50 -12.62
CA MET A 176 16.39 -33.87 -12.84
C MET A 176 16.60 -34.24 -14.32
N ILE A 177 17.53 -35.15 -14.59
CA ILE A 177 17.83 -35.62 -15.96
C ILE A 177 17.72 -37.15 -15.97
N GLU A 178 16.84 -37.71 -16.81
CA GLU A 178 16.67 -39.16 -17.00
C GLU A 178 16.44 -39.98 -15.71
N GLY A 179 15.93 -39.34 -14.64
CA GLY A 179 15.72 -39.98 -13.34
C GLY A 179 16.90 -39.89 -12.37
N GLU A 180 17.94 -39.14 -12.74
CA GLU A 180 19.09 -38.82 -11.90
C GLU A 180 19.06 -37.36 -11.44
N ILE A 181 19.65 -37.11 -10.27
CA ILE A 181 19.85 -35.77 -9.70
C ILE A 181 21.22 -35.27 -10.15
N VAL A 182 21.25 -34.07 -10.74
CA VAL A 182 22.45 -33.41 -11.24
C VAL A 182 22.68 -32.11 -10.48
N ILE A 183 23.84 -32.00 -9.82
CA ILE A 183 24.25 -30.80 -9.06
C ILE A 183 25.45 -30.18 -9.75
N GLU A 184 25.31 -28.89 -10.11
CA GLU A 184 26.39 -28.06 -10.64
C GLU A 184 27.17 -27.44 -9.47
N ARG A 185 28.51 -27.35 -9.57
CA ARG A 185 29.40 -26.78 -8.54
C ARG A 185 29.27 -27.44 -7.15
N PRO A 186 29.43 -28.77 -7.04
CA PRO A 186 29.17 -29.51 -5.81
C PRO A 186 30.34 -29.46 -4.80
N LEU A 187 31.47 -28.81 -5.13
CA LEU A 187 32.72 -28.95 -4.38
C LEU A 187 32.55 -28.69 -2.88
N ILE A 188 31.98 -27.53 -2.52
CA ILE A 188 31.76 -27.16 -1.12
C ILE A 188 30.74 -28.08 -0.45
N LEU A 189 29.71 -28.54 -1.17
CA LEU A 189 28.74 -29.51 -0.64
C LEU A 189 29.42 -30.84 -0.30
N LEU A 190 30.29 -31.35 -1.18
CA LEU A 190 31.05 -32.57 -0.96
C LEU A 190 31.98 -32.43 0.24
N ARG A 191 32.71 -31.32 0.36
CA ARG A 191 33.55 -31.04 1.53
C ARG A 191 32.72 -30.97 2.80
N CYS A 192 31.58 -30.30 2.78
CA CYS A 192 30.61 -30.24 3.90
C CYS A 192 30.20 -31.65 4.36
N LEU A 193 30.01 -32.58 3.44
CA LEU A 193 29.65 -33.98 3.72
C LEU A 193 30.84 -34.88 4.07
N GLY A 194 32.05 -34.32 4.15
CA GLY A 194 33.27 -35.06 4.48
C GLY A 194 33.82 -35.92 3.34
N LEU A 195 33.40 -35.65 2.10
CA LEU A 195 33.78 -36.41 0.90
C LEU A 195 34.97 -35.75 0.18
N ASN A 196 35.91 -36.58 -0.26
CA ASN A 196 36.99 -36.17 -1.16
C ASN A 196 36.54 -36.22 -2.64
N ASP A 197 37.45 -35.92 -3.57
CA ASP A 197 37.14 -35.90 -5.01
C ASP A 197 36.83 -37.30 -5.59
N ASN A 198 37.18 -38.36 -4.86
CA ASN A 198 36.81 -39.75 -5.21
C ASN A 198 35.53 -40.20 -4.48
N LEU A 199 34.81 -39.29 -3.81
CA LEU A 199 33.63 -39.55 -2.98
C LEU A 199 33.89 -40.51 -1.80
N GLU A 200 35.14 -40.58 -1.33
CA GLU A 200 35.49 -41.35 -0.14
C GLU A 200 35.33 -40.48 1.11
N GLN A 201 34.76 -41.07 2.16
CA GLN A 201 34.58 -40.41 3.44
C GLN A 201 35.91 -40.27 4.20
N LYS A 202 36.18 -39.07 4.73
CA LYS A 202 37.26 -38.88 5.70
C LYS A 202 36.96 -39.63 6.99
N THR A 203 37.88 -40.50 7.43
CA THR A 203 37.76 -41.19 8.71
C THR A 203 37.98 -40.20 9.86
N MET A 204 36.91 -39.81 10.55
CA MET A 204 36.97 -38.93 11.73
C MET A 204 36.07 -39.46 12.86
N ASP A 205 36.50 -39.26 14.10
CA ASP A 205 35.66 -39.57 15.27
C ASP A 205 34.58 -38.51 15.45
N MET A 206 33.36 -38.88 15.07
CA MET A 206 32.16 -38.02 15.12
C MET A 206 31.18 -38.45 16.20
N SER A 207 31.65 -39.18 17.21
CA SER A 207 30.81 -39.64 18.32
C SER A 207 30.39 -38.45 19.21
N GLY A 208 29.09 -38.34 19.50
CA GLY A 208 28.54 -37.35 20.45
C GLY A 208 28.17 -35.96 19.90
N VAL A 209 28.27 -35.71 18.58
CA VAL A 209 27.82 -34.44 17.98
C VAL A 209 26.31 -34.48 17.73
N SER A 210 25.56 -33.56 18.34
CA SER A 210 24.10 -33.44 18.18
C SER A 210 23.66 -32.32 17.25
N ASP A 211 24.51 -31.33 17.00
CA ASP A 211 24.22 -30.19 16.12
C ASP A 211 24.71 -30.47 14.69
N PRO A 212 23.84 -30.41 13.66
CA PRO A 212 24.23 -30.61 12.28
C PRO A 212 25.27 -29.60 11.78
N VAL A 213 25.20 -28.32 12.20
CA VAL A 213 26.15 -27.29 11.73
C VAL A 213 27.55 -27.57 12.27
N GLU A 214 27.66 -27.96 13.55
CA GLU A 214 28.90 -28.43 14.16
C GLU A 214 29.45 -29.69 13.46
N LEU A 215 28.59 -30.65 13.13
CA LEU A 215 28.98 -31.87 12.42
C LEU A 215 29.59 -31.56 11.05
N VAL A 216 28.93 -30.74 10.24
CA VAL A 216 29.38 -30.39 8.89
C VAL A 216 30.67 -29.55 8.96
N SER A 217 30.81 -28.67 9.97
CA SER A 217 32.06 -27.94 10.21
C SER A 217 33.22 -28.89 10.53
N LYS A 218 32.98 -29.92 11.36
CA LYS A 218 33.98 -30.94 11.69
C LYS A 218 34.32 -31.82 10.48
N MET A 219 33.32 -32.26 9.71
CA MET A 219 33.49 -33.12 8.52
C MET A 219 34.30 -32.42 7.44
N SER A 220 34.00 -31.15 7.17
CA SER A 220 34.70 -30.36 6.17
C SER A 220 36.09 -29.91 6.59
N GLY A 221 36.28 -29.65 7.89
CA GLY A 221 37.47 -28.99 8.41
C GLY A 221 37.42 -27.46 8.29
N TYR A 222 36.28 -26.90 7.82
CA TYR A 222 36.06 -25.47 7.68
C TYR A 222 35.05 -24.97 8.70
N ARG A 223 35.08 -23.67 8.98
CA ARG A 223 34.10 -23.03 9.85
C ARG A 223 32.82 -22.75 9.05
N ILE A 224 31.70 -23.35 9.47
CA ILE A 224 30.39 -23.13 8.86
C ILE A 224 29.51 -22.38 9.85
N ARG A 225 28.80 -21.36 9.35
CA ARG A 225 27.84 -20.59 10.15
C ARG A 225 26.41 -20.98 9.76
N PRO A 226 25.43 -20.86 10.68
CA PRO A 226 24.02 -21.02 10.33
C PRO A 226 23.61 -19.93 9.34
N ARG A 227 23.12 -20.29 8.14
CA ARG A 227 22.75 -19.32 7.10
C ARG A 227 21.54 -18.47 7.46
N ALA A 228 20.44 -19.06 7.92
CA ALA A 228 19.18 -18.35 8.17
C ALA A 228 18.51 -18.79 9.50
N PRO A 229 19.18 -18.59 10.65
CA PRO A 229 18.68 -19.05 11.95
C PRO A 229 17.37 -18.37 12.39
N THR A 230 17.01 -17.23 11.78
CA THR A 230 15.78 -16.51 12.06
C THR A 230 14.88 -16.49 10.82
N ARG A 231 13.61 -16.84 10.99
CA ARG A 231 12.56 -16.69 9.96
C ARG A 231 11.53 -15.64 10.40
N ILE A 232 11.02 -14.88 9.43
CA ILE A 232 10.04 -13.81 9.67
C ILE A 232 8.71 -14.22 9.04
N GLY A 233 7.70 -14.46 9.88
CA GLY A 233 6.34 -14.64 9.40
C GLY A 233 5.76 -13.33 8.86
N ALA A 234 5.07 -13.40 7.72
CA ALA A 234 4.38 -12.26 7.13
C ALA A 234 3.01 -12.66 6.59
N ARG A 235 2.05 -11.74 6.66
CA ARG A 235 0.74 -11.87 5.98
C ARG A 235 0.42 -10.59 5.24
N MET A 236 -0.25 -10.70 4.10
CA MET A 236 -0.73 -9.52 3.39
C MET A 236 -1.73 -8.74 4.25
N GLY A 237 -1.47 -7.45 4.44
CA GLY A 237 -2.33 -6.51 5.16
C GLY A 237 -3.23 -5.73 4.22
N ARG A 238 -2.80 -4.52 3.86
CA ARG A 238 -3.53 -3.62 2.96
C ARG A 238 -2.85 -3.59 1.58
N PRO A 239 -3.61 -3.63 0.47
CA PRO A 239 -3.03 -3.38 -0.85
C PRO A 239 -2.54 -1.93 -0.93
N GLU A 240 -1.58 -1.69 -1.81
CA GLU A 240 -1.11 -0.35 -2.15
C GLU A 240 -2.24 0.51 -2.73
N LYS A 241 -2.11 1.84 -2.73
CA LYS A 241 -3.15 2.75 -3.22
C LYS A 241 -2.55 3.88 -4.04
N SER A 242 -3.17 4.14 -5.19
CA SER A 242 -2.93 5.30 -6.04
C SER A 242 -4.28 5.64 -6.66
N ASN A 243 -5.01 6.59 -6.10
CA ASN A 243 -6.36 6.89 -6.60
C ASN A 243 -6.83 8.32 -6.23
N LYS A 244 -7.73 8.86 -7.05
CA LYS A 244 -8.43 10.13 -6.80
C LYS A 244 -9.19 10.04 -5.47
N ARG A 245 -9.10 11.07 -4.62
CA ARG A 245 -9.86 11.11 -3.36
C ARG A 245 -11.23 11.72 -3.60
N GLU A 246 -12.22 10.85 -3.69
CA GLU A 246 -13.59 11.25 -4.03
C GLU A 246 -14.58 11.03 -2.88
N MET A 247 -15.53 11.95 -2.74
CA MET A 247 -16.73 11.69 -1.94
C MET A 247 -17.63 10.69 -2.68
N LYS A 248 -18.50 9.96 -1.97
CA LYS A 248 -19.50 9.09 -2.61
C LYS A 248 -20.90 9.71 -2.52
N PRO A 249 -21.55 10.03 -3.66
CA PRO A 249 -21.02 10.23 -5.02
C PRO A 249 -20.09 11.46 -5.13
N ALA A 250 -19.25 11.49 -6.16
CA ALA A 250 -18.21 12.49 -6.37
C ALA A 250 -18.79 13.82 -6.90
N PRO A 251 -18.77 14.91 -6.10
CA PRO A 251 -19.22 16.21 -6.55
C PRO A 251 -18.11 16.96 -7.29
N HIS A 252 -18.51 17.80 -8.24
CA HIS A 252 -17.61 18.76 -8.88
C HIS A 252 -17.70 20.14 -8.21
N VAL A 253 -18.81 20.40 -7.51
CA VAL A 253 -19.07 21.66 -6.80
C VAL A 253 -19.80 21.43 -5.49
N LEU A 254 -19.43 22.19 -4.47
CA LEU A 254 -20.15 22.25 -3.19
C LEU A 254 -21.38 23.15 -3.32
N PHE A 255 -22.35 22.74 -4.15
CA PHE A 255 -23.63 23.43 -4.33
C PHE A 255 -24.80 22.47 -4.03
N PRO A 256 -25.78 22.86 -3.19
CA PRO A 256 -26.89 21.99 -2.81
C PRO A 256 -27.92 21.86 -3.93
N VAL A 257 -28.25 20.63 -4.33
CA VAL A 257 -29.31 20.32 -5.32
C VAL A 257 -30.50 19.57 -4.72
N GLY A 258 -30.45 19.16 -3.45
CA GLY A 258 -31.55 18.47 -2.78
C GLY A 258 -32.03 17.23 -3.52
N GLU A 259 -33.36 17.07 -3.61
CA GLU A 259 -34.01 16.01 -4.39
C GLU A 259 -34.02 16.31 -5.90
N ALA A 260 -33.80 17.57 -6.30
CA ALA A 260 -33.89 18.02 -7.69
C ALA A 260 -32.81 17.40 -8.59
N GLY A 261 -31.64 17.07 -8.02
CA GLY A 261 -30.58 16.38 -8.74
C GLY A 261 -30.73 14.85 -8.82
N GLY A 262 -31.86 14.29 -8.38
CA GLY A 262 -32.10 12.85 -8.42
C GLY A 262 -31.11 12.01 -7.60
N ARG A 263 -30.94 10.74 -7.97
CA ARG A 263 -30.06 9.80 -7.23
C ARG A 263 -28.58 10.11 -7.39
N THR A 264 -28.19 10.63 -8.56
CA THR A 264 -26.81 10.95 -8.94
C THR A 264 -26.38 12.36 -8.53
N ARG A 265 -27.32 13.18 -8.05
CA ARG A 265 -27.11 14.59 -7.65
C ARG A 265 -26.65 15.45 -8.83
N SER A 266 -27.21 15.17 -10.01
CA SER A 266 -26.89 15.84 -11.26
C SER A 266 -27.42 17.28 -11.29
N LEU A 267 -26.57 18.24 -11.65
CA LEU A 267 -26.97 19.63 -11.85
C LEU A 267 -27.83 19.77 -13.12
N GLN A 268 -27.58 18.96 -14.14
CA GLN A 268 -28.37 18.96 -15.38
C GLN A 268 -29.81 18.49 -15.13
N ASP A 269 -30.01 17.55 -14.20
CA ASP A 269 -31.35 17.13 -13.77
C ASP A 269 -32.03 18.24 -12.96
N ALA A 270 -31.28 18.91 -12.08
CA ALA A 270 -31.80 20.04 -11.30
C ALA A 270 -32.24 21.22 -12.19
N LYS A 271 -31.55 21.45 -13.32
CA LYS A 271 -31.94 22.45 -14.34
C LYS A 271 -33.29 22.15 -14.98
N LYS A 272 -33.63 20.87 -15.16
CA LYS A 272 -34.90 20.40 -15.76
C LYS A 272 -35.98 20.10 -14.72
N TYR A 273 -35.67 20.22 -13.43
CA TYR A 273 -36.55 19.82 -12.35
C TYR A 273 -37.81 20.68 -12.27
N THR A 274 -38.94 20.07 -11.89
CA THR A 274 -40.22 20.76 -11.67
C THR A 274 -40.97 20.02 -10.56
N LYS A 275 -41.33 20.74 -9.48
CA LYS A 275 -41.96 20.14 -8.28
C LYS A 275 -43.48 20.01 -8.43
N SER A 276 -44.11 20.95 -9.14
CA SER A 276 -45.54 20.95 -9.47
C SER A 276 -45.77 21.60 -10.85
N MET A 277 -46.90 21.33 -11.51
CA MET A 277 -47.25 21.96 -12.81
C MET A 277 -47.32 23.50 -12.77
N GLN A 278 -47.35 24.09 -11.57
CA GLN A 278 -47.40 25.54 -11.35
C GLN A 278 -46.03 26.17 -11.06
N ASP A 279 -45.01 25.37 -10.75
CA ASP A 279 -43.66 25.87 -10.47
C ASP A 279 -42.86 26.07 -11.76
N GLY A 280 -42.06 27.14 -11.81
CA GLY A 280 -41.14 27.39 -12.93
C GLY A 280 -40.10 26.27 -13.07
N ILE A 281 -39.89 25.80 -14.31
CA ILE A 281 -38.89 24.79 -14.65
C ILE A 281 -37.50 25.25 -14.16
N GLY A 282 -36.82 24.40 -13.39
CA GLY A 282 -35.48 24.67 -12.86
C GLY A 282 -35.46 25.48 -11.56
N THR A 283 -36.59 25.60 -10.86
CA THR A 283 -36.63 26.18 -9.50
C THR A 283 -36.42 25.09 -8.45
N ILE A 284 -35.44 25.29 -7.56
CA ILE A 284 -35.12 24.34 -6.48
C ILE A 284 -35.26 25.00 -5.10
N THR A 285 -35.75 24.26 -4.11
CA THR A 285 -35.80 24.69 -2.71
C THR A 285 -34.67 24.02 -1.94
N VAL A 286 -33.72 24.80 -1.43
CA VAL A 286 -32.52 24.28 -0.75
C VAL A 286 -32.14 25.12 0.47
N GLN A 287 -31.44 24.49 1.41
CA GLN A 287 -30.87 25.17 2.58
C GLN A 287 -29.52 25.80 2.21
N ILE A 288 -29.44 27.13 2.25
CA ILE A 288 -28.26 27.88 1.80
C ILE A 288 -28.02 29.10 2.68
N GLY A 289 -26.77 29.54 2.79
CA GLY A 289 -26.38 30.72 3.55
C GLY A 289 -26.96 32.01 2.96
N LYS A 290 -27.77 32.74 3.75
CA LYS A 290 -28.30 34.06 3.44
C LYS A 290 -27.22 35.12 3.62
N ARG A 291 -27.07 35.99 2.63
CA ARG A 291 -26.13 37.11 2.59
C ARG A 291 -26.85 38.37 2.13
N ARG A 292 -26.28 39.54 2.43
CA ARG A 292 -26.80 40.85 2.00
C ARG A 292 -25.65 41.71 1.50
N CYS A 293 -25.85 42.42 0.40
CA CYS A 293 -24.87 43.40 -0.06
C CYS A 293 -24.91 44.65 0.83
N PRO A 294 -23.77 45.13 1.38
CA PRO A 294 -23.76 46.35 2.20
C PRO A 294 -24.04 47.62 1.39
N ALA A 295 -23.78 47.63 0.08
CA ALA A 295 -23.96 48.82 -0.77
C ALA A 295 -25.40 49.01 -1.27
N CYS A 296 -26.04 47.94 -1.78
CA CYS A 296 -27.38 48.01 -2.36
C CYS A 296 -28.46 47.28 -1.54
N SER A 297 -28.09 46.65 -0.42
CA SER A 297 -29.00 45.88 0.45
C SER A 297 -29.70 44.67 -0.20
N THR A 298 -29.34 44.31 -1.44
CA THR A 298 -29.91 43.13 -2.13
C THR A 298 -29.60 41.84 -1.37
N PRO A 299 -30.61 41.04 -1.00
CA PRO A 299 -30.41 39.72 -0.40
C PRO A 299 -29.94 38.72 -1.46
N THR A 300 -28.97 37.88 -1.13
CA THR A 300 -28.42 36.87 -2.05
C THR A 300 -27.78 35.74 -1.25
N PHE A 301 -27.40 34.66 -1.92
CA PHE A 301 -26.50 33.63 -1.38
C PHE A 301 -25.07 33.77 -1.92
N LYS A 302 -24.86 34.57 -2.98
CA LYS A 302 -23.57 34.75 -3.65
C LYS A 302 -22.63 35.60 -2.80
N ASN A 303 -21.32 35.33 -2.89
CA ASN A 303 -20.28 36.12 -2.22
C ASN A 303 -20.09 37.52 -2.84
N ARG A 304 -20.49 37.70 -4.10
CA ARG A 304 -20.53 38.99 -4.79
C ARG A 304 -21.95 39.31 -5.22
N CYS A 305 -22.33 40.57 -5.10
CA CYS A 305 -23.62 41.05 -5.54
C CYS A 305 -23.69 41.10 -7.08
N SER A 306 -24.72 40.52 -7.68
CA SER A 306 -24.93 40.56 -9.13
C SER A 306 -25.19 41.97 -9.67
N GLU A 307 -25.76 42.86 -8.86
CA GLU A 307 -26.14 44.23 -9.28
C GLU A 307 -24.97 45.21 -9.26
N CYS A 308 -24.13 45.15 -8.21
CA CYS A 308 -23.09 46.16 -7.97
C CYS A 308 -21.67 45.60 -7.81
N GLY A 309 -21.48 44.28 -7.86
CA GLY A 309 -20.17 43.63 -7.78
C GLY A 309 -19.51 43.60 -6.39
N ASN A 310 -20.01 44.37 -5.42
CA ASN A 310 -19.45 44.41 -4.05
C ASN A 310 -19.61 43.07 -3.31
N PHE A 311 -18.66 42.81 -2.39
CA PHE A 311 -18.71 41.64 -1.51
C PHE A 311 -19.91 41.72 -0.57
N THR A 312 -20.60 40.59 -0.43
CA THR A 312 -21.78 40.47 0.43
C THR A 312 -21.37 39.99 1.82
N GLU A 313 -22.16 40.32 2.84
CA GLU A 313 -21.93 39.89 4.22
C GLU A 313 -22.99 38.84 4.64
N PRO A 314 -22.62 37.83 5.44
CA PRO A 314 -23.59 36.86 5.95
C PRO A 314 -24.60 37.54 6.89
N VAL A 315 -25.87 37.17 6.74
CA VAL A 315 -26.95 37.63 7.62
C VAL A 315 -27.21 36.55 8.66
N TYR A 316 -26.93 36.84 9.94
CA TYR A 316 -27.21 35.90 11.02
C TYR A 316 -28.60 36.13 11.59
N GLU A 317 -29.38 35.07 11.69
CA GLU A 317 -30.73 35.09 12.27
C GLU A 317 -30.79 34.13 13.46
N CYS A 318 -31.44 34.56 14.55
CA CYS A 318 -31.68 33.66 15.66
C CYS A 318 -32.81 32.67 15.34
N PRO A 319 -32.58 31.34 15.41
CA PRO A 319 -33.59 30.35 15.07
C PRO A 319 -34.80 30.33 16.03
N ASN A 320 -34.72 31.01 17.18
CA ASN A 320 -35.81 31.05 18.17
C ASN A 320 -36.59 32.36 18.17
N CYS A 321 -35.91 33.51 18.06
CA CYS A 321 -36.54 34.82 18.15
C CYS A 321 -36.55 35.60 16.84
N HIS A 322 -35.97 35.04 15.77
CA HIS A 322 -35.96 35.60 14.41
C HIS A 322 -35.37 37.01 14.29
N ILE A 323 -34.55 37.42 15.28
CA ILE A 323 -33.85 38.70 15.26
C ILE A 323 -32.57 38.54 14.42
N GLU A 324 -32.38 39.45 13.47
CA GLU A 324 -31.10 39.60 12.75
C GLU A 324 -30.03 40.11 13.73
N ALA A 325 -28.96 39.34 13.90
CA ALA A 325 -27.83 39.70 14.74
C ALA A 325 -26.58 39.99 13.89
N LYS A 326 -25.74 40.91 14.36
CA LYS A 326 -24.40 41.15 13.78
C LYS A 326 -23.31 40.24 14.37
N ARG A 327 -23.66 39.39 15.34
CA ARG A 327 -22.74 38.51 16.07
C ARG A 327 -23.26 37.08 16.05
N GLU A 328 -22.37 36.10 16.22
CA GLU A 328 -22.74 34.69 16.29
C GLU A 328 -23.70 34.36 17.44
N THR A 329 -23.76 35.20 18.48
CA THR A 329 -24.65 35.02 19.63
C THR A 329 -25.80 36.02 19.61
N CYS A 330 -27.03 35.53 19.82
CA CYS A 330 -28.22 36.35 19.85
C CYS A 330 -28.20 37.29 21.08
N PRO A 331 -28.34 38.61 20.90
CA PRO A 331 -28.31 39.58 22.00
C PRO A 331 -29.53 39.46 22.94
N LYS A 332 -30.63 38.84 22.50
CA LYS A 332 -31.87 38.72 23.28
C LYS A 332 -31.97 37.41 24.06
N CYS A 333 -31.59 36.28 23.47
CA CYS A 333 -31.80 34.97 24.07
C CYS A 333 -30.51 34.16 24.30
N GLY A 334 -29.34 34.73 24.00
CA GLY A 334 -28.03 34.12 24.23
C GLY A 334 -27.72 32.85 23.41
N ARG A 335 -28.63 32.42 22.51
CA ARG A 335 -28.41 31.25 21.63
C ARG A 335 -27.52 31.61 20.45
N GLU A 336 -26.83 30.61 19.91
CA GLU A 336 -26.13 30.74 18.65
C GLU A 336 -27.09 31.03 17.50
N THR A 337 -26.67 31.93 16.62
CA THR A 337 -27.40 32.38 15.44
C THR A 337 -26.93 31.58 14.22
N THR A 338 -27.83 31.38 13.27
CA THR A 338 -27.56 30.66 12.03
C THR A 338 -27.69 31.60 10.86
N SER A 339 -26.84 31.44 9.85
CA SER A 339 -26.91 32.24 8.63
C SER A 339 -27.69 31.58 7.50
N TRP A 340 -28.12 30.32 7.66
CA TRP A 340 -28.77 29.58 6.59
C TRP A 340 -30.28 29.61 6.71
N VAL A 341 -30.95 29.65 5.56
CA VAL A 341 -32.41 29.63 5.43
C VAL A 341 -32.81 28.66 4.31
N GLU A 342 -34.07 28.24 4.30
CA GLU A 342 -34.63 27.61 3.10
C GLU A 342 -34.92 28.70 2.06
N MET A 343 -34.32 28.58 0.89
CA MET A 343 -34.44 29.54 -0.19
C MET A 343 -34.88 28.85 -1.48
N ASN A 344 -35.82 29.47 -2.20
CA ASN A 344 -36.17 29.07 -3.56
C ASN A 344 -35.20 29.76 -4.52
N ILE A 345 -34.43 28.96 -5.25
CA ILE A 345 -33.42 29.42 -6.19
C ILE A 345 -33.87 29.07 -7.61
N GLU A 346 -33.89 30.05 -8.50
CA GLU A 346 -34.06 29.84 -9.95
C GLU A 346 -32.76 29.26 -10.54
N PHE A 347 -32.52 27.98 -10.25
CA PHE A 347 -31.26 27.31 -10.52
C PHE A 347 -30.91 27.27 -12.01
N LYS A 348 -31.91 27.16 -12.90
CA LYS A 348 -31.67 27.22 -14.35
C LYS A 348 -30.96 28.51 -14.76
N ARG A 349 -31.42 29.67 -14.26
CA ARG A 349 -30.82 30.97 -14.57
C ARG A 349 -29.40 31.06 -14.03
N GLU A 350 -29.21 30.66 -12.78
CA GLU A 350 -27.89 30.62 -12.12
C GLU A 350 -26.88 29.74 -12.86
N TYR A 351 -27.33 28.59 -13.35
CA TYR A 351 -26.52 27.65 -14.12
C TYR A 351 -26.12 28.23 -15.49
N GLU A 352 -27.07 28.85 -16.21
CA GLU A 352 -26.81 29.48 -17.51
C GLU A 352 -25.93 30.72 -17.39
N GLU A 353 -26.09 31.52 -16.34
CA GLU A 353 -25.21 32.64 -16.00
C GLU A 353 -23.77 32.17 -15.76
N ALA A 354 -23.58 31.10 -14.98
CA ALA A 354 -22.24 30.57 -14.70
C ALA A 354 -21.51 30.12 -15.98
N LEU A 355 -22.21 29.45 -16.89
CA LEU A 355 -21.65 29.07 -18.20
C LEU A 355 -21.30 30.29 -19.05
N LYS A 356 -22.19 31.30 -19.08
CA LYS A 356 -21.98 32.53 -19.82
C LYS A 356 -20.79 33.34 -19.27
N ASN A 357 -20.63 33.41 -17.96
CA ASN A 357 -19.52 34.11 -17.29
C ASN A 357 -18.15 33.54 -17.72
N LEU A 358 -18.10 32.22 -17.91
CA LEU A 358 -16.90 31.49 -18.30
C LEU A 358 -16.72 31.40 -19.83
N GLY A 359 -17.77 31.67 -20.61
CA GLY A 359 -17.78 31.44 -22.06
C GLY A 359 -17.81 29.96 -22.43
N GLU A 360 -18.28 29.09 -21.54
CA GLU A 360 -18.32 27.63 -21.71
C GLU A 360 -19.71 27.15 -22.14
N ARG A 361 -19.79 25.95 -22.71
CA ARG A 361 -21.06 25.32 -23.14
C ARG A 361 -21.44 24.17 -22.20
N ASP A 362 -22.73 23.83 -22.17
CA ASP A 362 -23.26 22.69 -21.39
C ASP A 362 -23.04 21.38 -22.17
N ASN A 363 -21.80 20.87 -22.17
CA ASN A 363 -21.39 19.65 -22.87
C ASN A 363 -20.68 18.65 -21.96
N PHE A 364 -21.14 18.55 -20.70
CA PHE A 364 -20.57 17.65 -19.71
C PHE A 364 -21.33 16.33 -19.63
N ASP A 365 -20.62 15.21 -19.63
CA ASP A 365 -21.21 13.88 -19.44
C ASP A 365 -21.78 13.70 -18.03
N THR A 366 -21.05 14.17 -17.02
CA THR A 366 -21.54 14.20 -15.65
C THR A 366 -21.17 15.50 -14.97
N PHE A 367 -22.16 16.21 -14.43
CA PHE A 367 -21.92 17.37 -13.57
C PHE A 367 -22.74 17.25 -12.30
N LYS A 368 -22.05 17.05 -11.17
CA LYS A 368 -22.63 16.61 -9.89
C LYS A 368 -22.39 17.63 -8.78
N GLY A 369 -23.42 17.82 -7.95
CA GLY A 369 -23.40 18.68 -6.77
C GLY A 369 -23.56 17.86 -5.50
N VAL A 370 -23.95 18.52 -4.41
CA VAL A 370 -24.21 17.87 -3.12
C VAL A 370 -25.70 17.84 -2.81
N ILE A 371 -26.18 16.85 -2.04
CA ILE A 371 -27.59 16.81 -1.60
C ILE A 371 -27.89 18.04 -0.72
N GLY A 372 -26.95 18.41 0.14
CA GLY A 372 -27.07 19.57 1.00
C GLY A 372 -25.70 19.92 1.59
N LEU A 373 -25.55 21.19 1.98
CA LEU A 373 -24.33 21.67 2.60
C LEU A 373 -24.27 21.25 4.07
N ILE A 374 -23.10 20.76 4.47
CA ILE A 374 -22.80 20.24 5.81
C ILE A 374 -22.05 21.24 6.70
N SER A 375 -21.67 22.40 6.15
CA SER A 375 -20.98 23.45 6.88
C SER A 375 -21.91 24.27 7.77
N LYS A 376 -21.35 24.87 8.83
CA LYS A 376 -22.09 25.66 9.84
C LYS A 376 -23.01 26.71 9.22
N HIS A 377 -22.49 27.43 8.24
CA HIS A 377 -23.18 28.54 7.57
C HIS A 377 -23.86 28.15 6.26
N LYS A 378 -23.74 26.88 5.83
CA LYS A 378 -24.19 26.38 4.53
C LYS A 378 -23.81 27.32 3.38
N THR A 379 -22.55 27.76 3.37
CA THR A 379 -21.99 28.61 2.31
C THR A 379 -21.77 27.76 1.05
N PRO A 380 -22.43 28.08 -0.08
CA PRO A 380 -22.22 27.35 -1.33
C PRO A 380 -20.90 27.76 -1.99
N GLU A 381 -20.34 26.85 -2.78
CA GLU A 381 -19.26 27.17 -3.72
C GLU A 381 -19.85 27.77 -5.02
N PRO A 382 -19.17 28.74 -5.66
CA PRO A 382 -19.58 29.26 -6.97
C PRO A 382 -19.71 28.15 -8.02
N LEU A 383 -20.78 28.20 -8.82
CA LEU A 383 -21.04 27.20 -9.87
C LEU A 383 -19.96 27.21 -10.95
N GLU A 384 -19.35 28.36 -11.22
CA GLU A 384 -18.25 28.52 -12.16
C GLU A 384 -17.08 27.58 -11.86
N LYS A 385 -16.72 27.41 -10.57
CA LYS A 385 -15.67 26.45 -10.18
C LYS A 385 -16.06 25.03 -10.57
N GLY A 386 -17.32 24.67 -10.34
CA GLY A 386 -17.88 23.38 -10.72
C GLY A 386 -17.83 23.08 -12.22
N VAL A 387 -18.17 24.07 -13.04
CA VAL A 387 -18.14 23.96 -14.51
C VAL A 387 -16.71 23.66 -14.98
N LEU A 388 -15.73 24.41 -14.48
CA LEU A 388 -14.33 24.20 -14.84
C LEU A 388 -13.80 22.86 -14.32
N ARG A 389 -14.21 22.42 -13.12
CA ARG A 389 -13.85 21.09 -12.62
C ARG A 389 -14.42 19.97 -13.50
N ALA A 390 -15.69 20.07 -13.90
CA ALA A 390 -16.32 19.11 -14.81
C ALA A 390 -15.69 19.09 -16.20
N LYS A 391 -15.24 20.24 -16.70
CA LYS A 391 -14.51 20.35 -17.97
C LYS A 391 -13.20 19.57 -17.97
N HIS A 392 -12.48 19.59 -16.86
CA HIS A 392 -11.15 18.98 -16.72
C HIS A 392 -11.19 17.59 -16.04
N ASP A 393 -12.36 16.96 -15.87
CA ASP A 393 -12.53 15.67 -15.19
C ASP A 393 -11.87 15.59 -13.79
N VAL A 394 -11.97 16.69 -13.04
CA VAL A 394 -11.50 16.77 -11.64
C VAL A 394 -12.68 16.92 -10.68
N VAL A 395 -12.54 16.33 -9.50
CA VAL A 395 -13.59 16.34 -8.46
C VAL A 395 -13.12 17.06 -7.21
N THR A 396 -14.06 17.69 -6.51
CA THR A 396 -13.77 18.41 -5.27
C THR A 396 -13.99 17.53 -4.04
N PHE A 397 -13.17 17.73 -3.01
CA PHE A 397 -13.39 17.20 -1.68
C PHE A 397 -14.21 18.17 -0.81
N LYS A 398 -14.46 17.78 0.45
CA LYS A 398 -15.38 18.48 1.38
C LYS A 398 -14.99 19.93 1.68
N ASP A 399 -13.72 20.27 1.52
CA ASP A 399 -13.14 21.57 1.84
C ASP A 399 -12.87 22.43 0.59
N GLY A 400 -13.25 21.95 -0.60
CA GLY A 400 -13.05 22.64 -1.88
C GLY A 400 -11.78 22.21 -2.64
N THR A 401 -10.89 21.44 -2.01
CA THR A 401 -9.61 21.02 -2.60
C THR A 401 -9.75 19.78 -3.49
N ILE A 402 -8.81 19.63 -4.43
CA ILE A 402 -8.63 18.46 -5.29
C ILE A 402 -7.48 17.63 -4.72
N ARG A 403 -7.74 16.35 -4.46
CA ARG A 403 -6.81 15.48 -3.73
C ARG A 403 -6.59 14.15 -4.42
N TYR A 404 -5.39 13.63 -4.27
CA TYR A 404 -5.00 12.31 -4.76
C TYR A 404 -4.35 11.51 -3.63
N ASP A 405 -4.85 10.31 -3.35
CA ASP A 405 -4.34 9.43 -2.29
C ASP A 405 -3.25 8.50 -2.84
N LEU A 406 -2.15 8.40 -2.12
CA LEU A 406 -1.00 7.52 -2.40
C LEU A 406 -0.65 6.70 -1.15
N SER A 407 -0.14 5.48 -1.33
CA SER A 407 0.53 4.76 -0.26
C SER A 407 1.94 5.30 -0.04
N ASP A 408 2.28 5.58 1.20
CA ASP A 408 3.55 6.22 1.55
C ASP A 408 4.68 5.19 1.62
N LEU A 409 5.74 5.42 0.84
CA LEU A 409 7.01 4.69 0.97
C LEU A 409 8.16 5.69 1.23
N PRO A 410 9.08 5.36 2.14
CA PRO A 410 10.27 6.17 2.37
C PRO A 410 11.29 5.98 1.24
N LEU A 411 11.98 7.05 0.88
CA LEU A 411 13.09 7.04 -0.06
C LEU A 411 14.13 8.08 0.38
N THR A 412 15.40 7.70 0.43
CA THR A 412 16.50 8.62 0.77
C THR A 412 17.39 8.92 -0.43
N HIS A 413 17.47 8.01 -1.39
CA HIS A 413 18.30 8.14 -2.59
C HIS A 413 17.54 7.68 -3.82
N PHE A 414 17.89 8.22 -4.98
CA PHE A 414 17.29 7.85 -6.26
C PHE A 414 18.29 8.09 -7.39
N THR A 415 18.09 7.41 -8.51
CA THR A 415 18.73 7.76 -9.78
C THR A 415 17.78 8.61 -10.63
N PRO A 416 18.27 9.61 -11.39
CA PRO A 416 17.43 10.39 -12.30
C PRO A 416 16.57 9.53 -13.26
N GLU A 417 17.11 8.39 -13.73
CA GLU A 417 16.39 7.45 -14.59
C GLU A 417 15.14 6.86 -13.91
N GLU A 418 15.25 6.44 -12.65
CA GLU A 418 14.14 5.81 -11.89
C GLU A 418 12.93 6.72 -11.70
N VAL A 419 13.16 8.03 -11.68
CA VAL A 419 12.14 9.04 -11.37
C VAL A 419 11.71 9.85 -12.61
N GLU A 420 12.14 9.44 -13.81
CA GLU A 420 11.89 10.14 -15.07
C GLU A 420 12.35 11.62 -15.04
N LEU A 421 13.48 11.91 -14.39
CA LEU A 421 14.02 13.28 -14.24
C LEU A 421 15.22 13.49 -15.16
N SER A 422 15.15 14.52 -16.02
CA SER A 422 16.28 14.90 -16.87
C SER A 422 17.43 15.47 -16.04
N ILE A 423 18.68 15.26 -16.48
CA ILE A 423 19.86 15.84 -15.82
C ILE A 423 19.79 17.37 -15.78
N SER A 424 19.29 18.00 -16.83
CA SER A 424 19.08 19.46 -16.85
C SER A 424 18.11 19.93 -15.78
N ASP A 425 17.03 19.18 -15.54
CA ASP A 425 16.07 19.51 -14.48
C ASP A 425 16.62 19.20 -13.10
N ALA A 426 17.35 18.10 -12.92
CA ALA A 426 18.02 17.78 -11.66
C ALA A 426 18.97 18.93 -11.24
N LEU A 427 19.82 19.39 -12.16
CA LEU A 427 20.71 20.53 -11.95
C LEU A 427 19.94 21.82 -11.64
N ARG A 428 18.85 22.09 -12.37
CA ARG A 428 17.95 23.24 -12.14
C ARG A 428 17.29 23.20 -10.74
N LEU A 429 16.98 22.00 -10.25
CA LEU A 429 16.37 21.77 -8.93
C LEU A 429 17.38 21.84 -7.77
N GLY A 430 18.68 21.86 -8.09
CA GLY A 430 19.77 21.98 -7.12
C GLY A 430 20.49 20.68 -6.79
N TYR A 431 20.25 19.60 -7.56
CA TYR A 431 21.01 18.35 -7.47
C TYR A 431 22.28 18.48 -8.32
N THR A 432 23.43 18.62 -7.67
CA THR A 432 24.69 18.97 -8.33
C THR A 432 25.73 17.85 -8.32
N HIS A 433 25.71 17.01 -7.28
CA HIS A 433 26.64 15.91 -7.08
C HIS A 433 25.87 14.65 -6.71
N ASP A 434 26.47 13.49 -6.95
CA ASP A 434 25.98 12.20 -6.50
C ASP A 434 26.38 11.91 -5.04
N ILE A 435 26.01 10.73 -4.53
CA ILE A 435 26.31 10.28 -3.17
C ILE A 435 27.81 10.18 -2.87
N HIS A 436 28.66 10.03 -3.90
CA HIS A 436 30.11 9.96 -3.76
C HIS A 436 30.79 11.32 -3.89
N GLY A 437 30.02 12.38 -4.15
CA GLY A 437 30.52 13.74 -4.35
C GLY A 437 30.99 14.02 -5.78
N GLU A 438 30.75 13.11 -6.73
CA GLU A 438 31.08 13.32 -8.14
C GLU A 438 30.01 14.20 -8.81
N PRO A 439 30.37 15.08 -9.77
CA PRO A 439 29.39 15.93 -10.46
C PRO A 439 28.34 15.11 -11.20
N LEU A 440 27.07 15.50 -11.07
CA LEU A 440 25.93 14.83 -11.72
C LEU A 440 25.95 15.07 -13.24
N ASN A 441 26.22 14.01 -14.00
CA ASN A 441 26.30 14.04 -15.47
C ASN A 441 25.68 12.82 -16.17
N ARG A 442 25.38 11.74 -15.43
CA ARG A 442 24.71 10.53 -15.95
C ARG A 442 23.40 10.26 -15.20
N GLU A 443 22.48 9.60 -15.87
CA GLU A 443 21.14 9.30 -15.35
C GLU A 443 21.12 8.10 -14.37
N ASP A 444 22.19 7.32 -14.32
CA ASP A 444 22.37 6.17 -13.42
C ASP A 444 23.18 6.50 -12.15
N GLN A 445 23.60 7.75 -11.97
CA GLN A 445 24.22 8.20 -10.73
C GLN A 445 23.19 8.29 -9.61
N VAL A 446 23.55 7.75 -8.44
CA VAL A 446 22.69 7.76 -7.25
C VAL A 446 22.83 9.09 -6.53
N VAL A 447 21.71 9.81 -6.36
CA VAL A 447 21.65 11.13 -5.74
C VAL A 447 20.84 11.08 -4.45
N GLU A 448 21.28 11.81 -3.43
CA GLU A 448 20.56 11.95 -2.16
C GLU A 448 19.32 12.85 -2.32
N LEU A 449 18.15 12.35 -1.95
CA LEU A 449 16.87 13.04 -2.02
C LEU A 449 16.78 14.15 -0.97
N LYS A 450 16.45 15.38 -1.41
CA LYS A 450 16.26 16.49 -0.47
C LYS A 450 15.00 16.29 0.39
N PRO A 451 14.98 16.73 1.66
CA PRO A 451 13.94 16.38 2.64
C PRO A 451 12.49 16.69 2.28
N GLN A 452 12.23 17.68 1.42
CA GLN A 452 10.87 18.09 1.00
C GLN A 452 10.59 17.80 -0.48
N ASP A 453 11.48 17.07 -1.14
CA ASP A 453 11.26 16.62 -2.51
C ASP A 453 10.52 15.28 -2.51
N ILE A 454 9.57 15.14 -3.43
CA ILE A 454 8.70 13.96 -3.53
C ILE A 454 8.67 13.43 -4.96
N VAL A 455 8.48 12.11 -5.07
CA VAL A 455 8.25 11.38 -6.32
C VAL A 455 6.90 10.70 -6.20
N ILE A 456 5.99 10.98 -7.13
CA ILE A 456 4.61 10.48 -7.08
C ILE A 456 4.36 9.49 -8.21
N SER A 457 3.28 8.71 -8.12
CA SER A 457 2.91 7.79 -9.19
C SER A 457 2.58 8.55 -10.49
N THR A 458 2.83 7.89 -11.61
CA THR A 458 2.46 8.37 -12.94
C THR A 458 0.98 8.73 -13.02
N ASP A 459 0.13 7.85 -12.47
CA ASP A 459 -1.32 8.03 -12.44
C ASP A 459 -1.73 9.27 -11.61
N ALA A 460 -0.97 9.65 -10.58
CA ALA A 460 -1.16 10.90 -9.84
C ALA A 460 -0.76 12.12 -10.68
N GLY A 461 0.36 12.02 -11.41
CA GLY A 461 0.83 13.08 -12.31
C GLY A 461 -0.19 13.45 -13.38
N GLU A 462 -0.80 12.45 -14.01
CA GLU A 462 -1.86 12.67 -15.01
C GLU A 462 -3.07 13.41 -14.43
N TYR A 463 -3.55 12.98 -13.26
CA TYR A 463 -4.69 13.64 -12.61
C TYR A 463 -4.37 15.06 -12.11
N LEU A 464 -3.18 15.28 -11.57
CA LEU A 464 -2.74 16.60 -11.13
C LEU A 464 -2.48 17.56 -12.30
N THR A 465 -2.15 17.03 -13.48
CA THR A 465 -2.06 17.85 -14.71
C THR A 465 -3.43 18.45 -15.06
N HIS A 466 -4.49 17.65 -15.01
CA HIS A 466 -5.85 18.16 -15.17
C HIS A 466 -6.24 19.17 -14.08
N ALA A 467 -5.79 18.95 -12.84
CA ALA A 467 -5.99 19.91 -11.76
C ALA A 467 -5.25 21.24 -12.03
N ALA A 468 -4.03 21.20 -12.57
CA ALA A 468 -3.26 22.38 -12.96
C ALA A 468 -3.96 23.17 -14.09
N GLN A 469 -4.44 22.47 -15.12
CA GLN A 469 -5.22 23.05 -16.22
C GLN A 469 -6.52 23.69 -15.72
N PHE A 470 -7.20 23.05 -14.76
CA PHE A 470 -8.34 23.64 -14.06
C PHE A 470 -7.96 24.93 -13.32
N ILE A 471 -6.84 24.96 -12.61
CA ILE A 471 -6.39 26.16 -11.87
C ILE A 471 -6.09 27.30 -12.84
N ASP A 472 -5.43 27.03 -13.97
CA ASP A 472 -5.13 28.06 -14.97
C ASP A 472 -6.40 28.60 -15.62
N ASP A 473 -7.33 27.73 -16.02
CA ASP A 473 -8.65 28.15 -16.52
C ASP A 473 -9.43 28.95 -15.46
N LEU A 474 -9.32 28.58 -14.18
CA LEU A 474 -9.94 29.30 -13.08
C LEU A 474 -9.33 30.71 -12.89
N LEU A 475 -8.01 30.82 -12.97
CA LEU A 475 -7.28 32.09 -12.92
C LEU A 475 -7.69 33.00 -14.09
N ILE A 476 -7.71 32.49 -15.31
CA ILE A 476 -8.02 33.25 -16.53
C ILE A 476 -9.51 33.62 -16.60
N LYS A 477 -10.41 32.65 -16.44
CA LYS A 477 -11.84 32.82 -16.74
C LYS A 477 -12.64 33.37 -15.59
N TYR A 478 -12.30 32.99 -14.36
CA TYR A 478 -13.05 33.43 -13.18
C TYR A 478 -12.37 34.61 -12.49
N TYR A 479 -11.06 34.51 -12.21
CA TYR A 479 -10.33 35.55 -11.49
C TYR A 479 -9.77 36.67 -12.39
N ARG A 480 -9.71 36.45 -13.72
CA ARG A 480 -9.19 37.42 -14.72
C ARG A 480 -7.73 37.81 -14.47
N VAL A 481 -6.89 36.84 -14.13
CA VAL A 481 -5.45 36.99 -13.94
C VAL A 481 -4.69 35.99 -14.82
N GLU A 482 -3.37 36.17 -14.91
CA GLU A 482 -2.50 35.30 -15.70
C GLU A 482 -2.48 33.84 -15.15
N PRO A 483 -2.31 32.84 -16.03
CA PRO A 483 -2.13 31.44 -15.61
C PRO A 483 -0.84 31.24 -14.82
N TYR A 484 -0.80 30.22 -13.97
CA TYR A 484 0.32 29.94 -13.09
C TYR A 484 1.14 28.71 -13.52
N TYR A 485 0.46 27.61 -13.90
CA TYR A 485 1.14 26.36 -14.21
C TYR A 485 1.57 26.29 -15.67
N ASN A 486 0.66 26.60 -16.59
CA ASN A 486 0.77 26.39 -18.03
C ASN A 486 1.11 24.93 -18.39
N ALA A 487 0.58 23.97 -17.63
CA ALA A 487 0.91 22.56 -17.78
C ALA A 487 0.11 21.90 -18.92
N CYS A 488 0.83 21.36 -19.90
CA CYS A 488 0.27 20.55 -20.98
C CYS A 488 0.33 19.06 -20.63
N ASP A 489 1.43 18.63 -20.01
CA ASP A 489 1.63 17.27 -19.53
C ASP A 489 2.22 17.24 -18.11
N ARG A 490 2.46 16.02 -17.61
CA ARG A 490 2.97 15.83 -16.25
C ARG A 490 4.39 16.37 -16.06
N SER A 491 5.24 16.37 -17.10
CA SER A 491 6.62 16.85 -16.98
C SER A 491 6.69 18.34 -16.62
N ASP A 492 5.70 19.13 -17.04
CA ASP A 492 5.59 20.57 -16.70
C ASP A 492 5.36 20.83 -15.19
N LEU A 493 4.96 19.80 -14.44
CA LEU A 493 4.77 19.88 -12.99
C LEU A 493 6.06 19.66 -12.19
N VAL A 494 7.15 19.24 -12.83
CA VAL A 494 8.45 19.06 -12.17
C VAL A 494 8.98 20.41 -11.66
N GLY A 495 9.27 20.45 -10.36
CA GLY A 495 9.68 21.63 -9.61
C GLY A 495 8.51 22.46 -9.05
N LYS A 496 7.25 22.10 -9.33
CA LYS A 496 6.10 22.78 -8.76
C LYS A 496 5.85 22.32 -7.31
N LEU A 497 5.27 23.23 -6.52
CA LEU A 497 4.99 23.00 -5.11
C LEU A 497 3.64 22.30 -4.90
N MET A 498 3.65 21.39 -3.94
CA MET A 498 2.50 20.57 -3.52
C MET A 498 2.33 20.65 -2.00
N ILE A 499 1.14 20.29 -1.53
CA ILE A 499 0.84 20.10 -0.12
C ILE A 499 0.63 18.60 0.08
N GLY A 500 1.47 17.97 0.90
CA GLY A 500 1.20 16.66 1.45
C GLY A 500 0.36 16.79 2.71
N LEU A 501 -0.70 15.99 2.84
CA LEU A 501 -1.57 16.01 4.00
C LEU A 501 -1.97 14.58 4.37
N ALA A 502 -1.75 14.22 5.63
CA ALA A 502 -2.16 12.94 6.15
C ALA A 502 -3.63 12.95 6.60
N PRO A 503 -4.41 11.88 6.32
CA PRO A 503 -5.69 11.65 6.96
C PRO A 503 -5.62 11.82 8.49
N HIS A 504 -6.67 12.39 9.08
CA HIS A 504 -6.76 12.68 10.51
C HIS A 504 -5.80 13.76 11.03
N THR A 505 -5.06 14.46 10.16
CA THR A 505 -4.25 15.63 10.52
C THR A 505 -4.84 16.91 9.93
N SER A 506 -4.35 18.06 10.37
CA SER A 506 -4.77 19.38 9.87
C SER A 506 -3.62 20.31 9.50
N ALA A 507 -2.38 19.83 9.62
CA ALA A 507 -1.18 20.52 9.18
C ALA A 507 -0.70 19.86 7.88
N GLY A 508 -0.79 20.58 6.78
CA GLY A 508 -0.16 20.17 5.53
C GLY A 508 1.33 20.47 5.58
N VAL A 509 2.13 19.70 4.85
CA VAL A 509 3.58 19.92 4.70
C VAL A 509 3.85 20.28 3.25
N LEU A 510 4.59 21.36 3.04
CA LEU A 510 5.00 21.80 1.72
C LEU A 510 6.00 20.79 1.13
N ALA A 511 5.78 20.42 -0.13
CA ALA A 511 6.68 19.58 -0.91
C ALA A 511 6.95 20.18 -2.28
N ARG A 512 8.03 19.73 -2.91
CA ARG A 512 8.33 20.01 -4.31
C ARG A 512 8.35 18.70 -5.08
N LEU A 513 7.61 18.63 -6.17
CA LEU A 513 7.62 17.46 -7.05
C LEU A 513 8.92 17.43 -7.85
N ILE A 514 9.61 16.30 -7.86
CA ILE A 514 10.85 16.14 -8.64
C ILE A 514 10.75 15.09 -9.74
N GLY A 515 9.78 14.19 -9.70
CA GLY A 515 9.70 13.11 -10.68
C GLY A 515 8.52 12.18 -10.47
N TYR A 516 8.48 11.14 -11.30
CA TYR A 516 7.40 10.17 -11.36
C TYR A 516 7.89 8.75 -11.25
N THR A 517 7.09 7.88 -10.64
CA THR A 517 7.32 6.44 -10.60
C THR A 517 6.18 5.69 -11.24
N ARG A 518 6.47 4.49 -11.78
CA ARG A 518 5.43 3.56 -12.28
C ARG A 518 4.71 2.84 -11.14
N ALA A 519 5.31 2.80 -9.96
CA ALA A 519 4.73 2.17 -8.78
C ALA A 519 3.52 2.96 -8.26
N SER A 520 2.54 2.25 -7.69
CA SER A 520 1.33 2.84 -7.10
C SER A 520 1.58 3.37 -5.67
N VAL A 521 2.60 4.23 -5.51
CA VAL A 521 3.07 4.76 -4.21
C VAL A 521 3.54 6.21 -4.35
N GLY A 522 3.66 6.92 -3.22
CA GLY A 522 4.35 8.20 -3.11
C GLY A 522 5.66 8.02 -2.35
N TYR A 523 6.79 8.18 -3.04
CA TYR A 523 8.11 8.18 -2.44
C TYR A 523 8.46 9.58 -1.93
N ALA A 524 8.98 9.64 -0.71
CA ALA A 524 9.49 10.88 -0.13
C ALA A 524 10.53 10.58 0.95
N HIS A 525 11.30 11.61 1.29
CA HIS A 525 12.22 11.52 2.41
C HIS A 525 11.45 11.15 3.71
N PRO A 526 11.99 10.28 4.58
CA PRO A 526 11.32 9.88 5.82
C PRO A 526 10.90 11.06 6.70
N TYR A 527 11.67 12.15 6.71
CA TYR A 527 11.29 13.39 7.40
C TYR A 527 9.97 13.97 6.90
N PHE A 528 9.70 13.90 5.60
CA PHE A 528 8.44 14.39 5.03
C PHE A 528 7.26 13.54 5.47
N HIS A 529 7.42 12.23 5.56
CA HIS A 529 6.38 11.32 6.08
C HIS A 529 6.15 11.52 7.58
N ALA A 530 7.23 11.59 8.37
CA ALA A 530 7.15 11.86 9.81
C ALA A 530 6.58 13.24 10.14
N ALA A 531 6.90 14.28 9.37
CA ALA A 531 6.33 15.63 9.56
C ALA A 531 4.81 15.67 9.36
N LYS A 532 4.26 14.76 8.54
CA LYS A 532 2.82 14.57 8.36
C LYS A 532 2.21 13.65 9.41
N ARG A 533 2.98 13.22 10.42
CA ARG A 533 2.59 12.26 11.47
C ARG A 533 2.20 10.90 10.90
N ARG A 534 3.00 10.40 9.96
CA ARG A 534 2.87 9.04 9.42
C ARG A 534 4.04 8.17 9.79
N ASN A 535 3.67 6.93 10.11
CA ASN A 535 4.57 5.81 10.18
C ASN A 535 4.62 5.20 8.79
N CYS A 536 5.80 4.92 8.26
CA CYS A 536 5.99 4.42 6.89
C CYS A 536 5.61 2.92 6.76
N ASP A 537 4.54 2.48 7.43
CA ASP A 537 4.13 1.08 7.50
C ASP A 537 3.16 0.68 6.36
N GLY A 538 2.95 1.54 5.37
CA GLY A 538 1.96 1.40 4.30
C GLY A 538 0.65 2.11 4.61
N ASP A 539 0.75 3.24 5.29
CA ASP A 539 -0.32 4.23 5.42
C ASP A 539 -0.56 4.98 4.10
N GLU A 540 -1.63 5.76 4.09
CA GLU A 540 -2.06 6.52 2.93
C GLU A 540 -2.02 8.01 3.26
N ASP A 541 -1.39 8.80 2.40
CA ASP A 541 -1.45 10.25 2.43
C ASP A 541 -2.06 10.81 1.15
N CYS A 542 -2.45 12.07 1.21
CA CYS A 542 -2.92 12.78 0.04
C CYS A 542 -1.97 13.90 -0.37
N VAL A 543 -1.86 14.07 -1.69
CA VAL A 543 -1.16 15.20 -2.31
C VAL A 543 -2.17 16.09 -3.04
N MET A 544 -1.91 17.39 -3.00
CA MET A 544 -2.66 18.40 -3.73
C MET A 544 -1.73 19.51 -4.21
N LEU A 545 -2.08 20.18 -5.30
CA LEU A 545 -1.32 21.33 -5.80
C LEU A 545 -1.41 22.51 -4.81
N LEU A 546 -0.30 23.21 -4.59
CA LEU A 546 -0.27 24.34 -3.65
C LEU A 546 -1.31 25.41 -4.02
N MET A 547 -1.40 25.80 -5.29
CA MET A 547 -2.35 26.83 -5.71
C MET A 547 -3.82 26.40 -5.57
N ASP A 548 -4.12 25.10 -5.68
CA ASP A 548 -5.48 24.59 -5.39
C ASP A 548 -5.82 24.78 -3.91
N GLY A 549 -4.89 24.39 -3.03
CA GLY A 549 -5.01 24.60 -1.59
C GLY A 549 -5.16 26.07 -1.20
N LEU A 550 -4.59 27.01 -1.95
CA LEU A 550 -4.71 28.45 -1.68
C LEU A 550 -6.01 29.07 -2.23
N LEU A 551 -6.44 28.68 -3.43
CA LEU A 551 -7.58 29.31 -4.13
C LEU A 551 -8.93 28.69 -3.77
N ASN A 552 -8.97 27.38 -3.53
CA ASN A 552 -10.21 26.62 -3.45
C ASN A 552 -10.58 26.18 -2.03
N PHE A 553 -9.59 26.10 -1.12
CA PHE A 553 -9.85 25.82 0.28
C PHE A 553 -10.62 26.95 0.97
N SER A 554 -11.60 26.59 1.81
CA SER A 554 -12.18 27.52 2.77
C SER A 554 -12.69 26.83 4.03
N ARG A 555 -12.40 27.42 5.19
CA ARG A 555 -13.01 27.00 6.47
C ARG A 555 -14.54 27.07 6.46
N SER A 556 -15.13 27.89 5.59
CA SER A 556 -16.58 28.01 5.43
C SER A 556 -17.25 26.76 4.82
N TYR A 557 -16.47 25.87 4.20
CA TYR A 557 -16.95 24.61 3.63
C TYR A 557 -16.85 23.44 4.61
N LEU A 558 -16.04 23.59 5.68
CA LEU A 558 -15.81 22.52 6.63
C LEU A 558 -17.09 22.15 7.41
N PRO A 559 -17.29 20.85 7.71
CA PRO A 559 -18.41 20.39 8.52
C PRO A 559 -18.36 20.96 9.95
N ASP A 560 -19.53 21.26 10.50
CA ASP A 560 -19.68 21.82 11.86
C ASP A 560 -19.51 20.78 12.99
N LYS A 561 -19.48 19.49 12.66
CA LYS A 561 -19.38 18.40 13.65
C LYS A 561 -17.93 18.18 14.10
N ARG A 562 -17.73 17.86 15.39
CA ARG A 562 -16.43 17.43 15.95
C ARG A 562 -15.85 16.29 15.10
N GLY A 563 -14.63 16.46 14.60
CA GLY A 563 -13.94 15.54 13.69
C GLY A 563 -14.04 15.90 12.20
N GLY A 564 -14.93 16.81 11.80
CA GLY A 564 -15.06 17.26 10.41
C GLY A 564 -13.98 18.24 9.94
N GLN A 565 -13.29 18.89 10.87
CA GLN A 565 -12.19 19.83 10.59
C GLN A 565 -10.82 19.14 10.50
N MET A 566 -10.71 17.90 10.99
CA MET A 566 -9.54 17.05 10.74
C MET A 566 -9.60 16.60 9.28
N ASP A 567 -8.45 16.30 8.67
CA ASP A 567 -8.33 15.98 7.24
C ASP A 567 -8.53 17.20 6.33
N ALA A 568 -8.11 18.40 6.77
CA ALA A 568 -8.10 19.63 5.98
C ALA A 568 -6.84 20.47 6.29
N PRO A 569 -6.21 21.13 5.29
CA PRO A 569 -4.96 21.87 5.48
C PRO A 569 -5.22 23.22 6.18
N LEU A 570 -5.44 23.20 7.50
CA LEU A 570 -5.71 24.40 8.31
C LEU A 570 -4.46 25.25 8.52
N VAL A 571 -3.29 24.61 8.52
CA VAL A 571 -1.95 25.19 8.65
C VAL A 571 -1.04 24.52 7.63
N LEU A 572 -0.04 25.24 7.13
CA LEU A 572 0.96 24.75 6.21
C LEU A 572 2.36 24.91 6.81
N THR A 573 3.06 23.81 7.01
CA THR A 573 4.47 23.78 7.40
C THR A 573 5.33 23.93 6.15
N THR A 574 6.09 25.02 6.07
CA THR A 574 6.90 25.36 4.89
C THR A 574 8.31 24.78 4.93
N ARG A 575 8.85 24.53 6.13
CA ARG A 575 10.18 23.97 6.36
C ARG A 575 10.07 22.85 7.37
N ILE A 576 10.73 21.73 7.11
CA ILE A 576 10.84 20.63 8.06
C ILE A 576 12.03 20.87 8.98
N ASP A 577 11.80 20.82 10.29
CA ASP A 577 12.84 20.74 11.31
C ASP A 577 12.91 19.30 11.83
N PRO A 578 14.02 18.57 11.63
CA PRO A 578 14.17 17.19 12.12
C PRO A 578 13.98 17.06 13.63
N ASN A 579 14.16 18.12 14.43
CA ASN A 579 13.90 18.09 15.86
C ASN A 579 12.40 17.97 16.21
N GLU A 580 11.52 18.47 15.34
CA GLU A 580 10.07 18.56 15.60
C GLU A 580 9.27 17.41 14.96
N VAL A 581 9.90 16.61 14.09
CA VAL A 581 9.24 15.45 13.48
C VAL A 581 9.14 14.27 14.45
N ASP A 582 8.37 13.26 14.05
CA ASP A 582 8.21 12.04 14.83
C ASP A 582 9.53 11.30 15.05
N LYS A 583 9.66 10.67 16.22
CA LYS A 583 10.88 9.99 16.68
C LYS A 583 11.23 8.77 15.84
N GLU A 584 10.26 8.15 15.17
CA GLU A 584 10.51 7.01 14.29
C GLU A 584 11.53 7.38 13.19
N ALA A 585 11.46 8.61 12.66
CA ALA A 585 12.43 9.09 11.68
C ALA A 585 13.83 9.32 12.26
N HIS A 586 13.97 9.46 13.58
CA HIS A 586 15.26 9.63 14.26
C HIS A 586 16.03 8.31 14.36
N ASN A 587 15.31 7.18 14.33
CA ASN A 587 15.88 5.84 14.47
C ASN A 587 16.37 5.26 13.13
N ILE A 588 16.21 5.98 12.02
CA ILE A 588 16.69 5.54 10.71
C ILE A 588 18.20 5.43 10.74
N ASP A 589 18.70 4.24 10.45
CA ASP A 589 20.11 3.95 10.31
C ASP A 589 20.63 4.43 8.96
N ILE A 590 21.78 5.12 9.00
CA ILE A 590 22.39 5.81 7.85
C ILE A 590 23.83 5.35 7.64
N THR A 591 24.15 4.15 8.14
CA THR A 591 25.49 3.57 8.06
C THR A 591 25.63 2.78 6.74
N PRO A 592 26.70 2.98 5.94
CA PRO A 592 26.87 2.25 4.68
C PRO A 592 27.03 0.73 4.83
N LYS A 593 27.70 0.28 5.89
CA LYS A 593 27.91 -1.16 6.20
C LYS A 593 27.78 -1.35 7.70
N TYR A 594 27.02 -2.36 8.14
CA TYR A 594 26.94 -2.63 9.58
C TYR A 594 28.26 -3.23 10.10
N PRO A 595 28.69 -2.85 11.32
CA PRO A 595 29.95 -3.33 11.90
C PRO A 595 29.83 -4.79 12.37
N LEU A 596 30.97 -5.47 12.51
CA LEU A 596 31.01 -6.87 12.96
C LEU A 596 30.44 -7.06 14.37
N GLU A 597 30.59 -6.06 15.24
CA GLU A 597 30.04 -6.01 16.59
C GLU A 597 28.51 -6.19 16.57
N PHE A 598 27.83 -5.58 15.60
CA PHE A 598 26.38 -5.72 15.43
C PHE A 598 26.01 -7.18 15.16
N TYR A 599 26.60 -7.81 14.16
CA TYR A 599 26.31 -9.21 13.83
C TYR A 599 26.60 -10.15 15.00
N ARG A 600 27.70 -9.95 15.73
CA ARG A 600 28.04 -10.75 16.93
C ARG A 600 27.05 -10.52 18.08
N ALA A 601 26.52 -9.31 18.25
CA ALA A 601 25.52 -9.01 19.26
C ALA A 601 24.17 -9.67 18.94
N THR A 602 23.80 -9.76 17.65
CA THR A 602 22.55 -10.43 17.25
C THR A 602 22.50 -11.90 17.68
N GLN A 603 23.65 -12.60 17.68
CA GLN A 603 23.74 -14.00 18.13
C GLN A 603 23.44 -14.18 19.63
N LYS A 604 23.55 -13.11 20.43
CA LYS A 604 23.32 -13.11 21.87
C LYS A 604 21.93 -12.58 22.26
N HIS A 605 21.07 -12.29 21.28
CA HIS A 605 19.77 -11.65 21.50
C HIS A 605 19.85 -10.34 22.30
N THR A 606 20.91 -9.56 22.06
CA THR A 606 21.16 -8.32 22.79
C THR A 606 20.08 -7.27 22.50
N SER A 607 19.82 -6.38 23.45
CA SER A 607 18.92 -5.23 23.22
C SER A 607 19.51 -4.31 22.14
N PRO A 608 18.70 -3.76 21.21
CA PRO A 608 19.20 -2.85 20.19
C PRO A 608 19.87 -1.60 20.79
N LYS A 609 19.44 -1.13 21.97
CA LYS A 609 20.02 0.03 22.66
C LYS A 609 21.47 -0.16 23.06
N ASP A 610 21.90 -1.38 23.35
CA ASP A 610 23.28 -1.68 23.75
C ASP A 610 24.25 -1.62 22.55
N VAL A 611 23.71 -1.76 21.33
CA VAL A 611 24.47 -1.76 20.07
C VAL A 611 24.33 -0.44 19.31
N ALA A 612 23.33 0.38 19.65
CA ALA A 612 23.05 1.66 19.01
C ALA A 612 24.28 2.57 18.91
N ALA A 613 25.20 2.54 19.88
CA ALA A 613 26.44 3.34 19.84
C ALA A 613 27.39 2.98 18.67
N HIS A 614 27.21 1.82 18.05
CA HIS A 614 28.02 1.35 16.91
C HIS A 614 27.35 1.60 15.55
N ILE A 615 26.09 2.02 15.51
CA ILE A 615 25.33 2.25 14.28
C ILE A 615 24.89 3.71 14.27
N THR A 616 25.36 4.46 13.28
CA THR A 616 24.95 5.85 13.13
C THR A 616 23.49 5.91 12.68
N THR A 617 22.68 6.62 13.45
CA THR A 617 21.29 6.92 13.12
C THR A 617 21.11 8.41 12.81
N VAL A 618 19.94 8.78 12.30
CA VAL A 618 19.55 10.18 12.12
C VAL A 618 19.67 10.97 13.42
N SER A 619 19.30 10.40 14.57
CA SER A 619 19.33 11.09 15.86
C SER A 619 20.69 11.69 16.19
N ASP A 620 21.77 11.05 15.76
CA ASP A 620 23.15 11.49 16.03
C ASP A 620 23.53 12.75 15.25
N ARG A 621 22.79 13.07 14.18
CA ARG A 621 23.06 14.22 13.30
C ARG A 621 22.16 15.42 13.55
N ILE A 622 21.08 15.25 14.30
CA ILE A 622 20.13 16.33 14.57
C ILE A 622 20.84 17.47 15.31
N GLY A 623 20.68 18.71 14.83
CA GLY A 623 21.37 19.88 15.39
C GLY A 623 22.80 20.08 14.90
N THR A 624 23.30 19.22 14.01
CA THR A 624 24.57 19.39 13.29
C THR A 624 24.34 19.94 11.88
N THR A 625 25.41 20.28 11.15
CA THR A 625 25.31 20.71 9.74
C THR A 625 24.83 19.60 8.80
N GLY A 626 24.97 18.33 9.20
CA GLY A 626 24.56 17.15 8.43
C GLY A 626 23.16 16.64 8.75
N GLU A 627 22.28 17.46 9.35
CA GLU A 627 20.93 17.00 9.72
C GLU A 627 20.02 16.71 8.51
N TYR A 628 20.33 17.26 7.33
CA TYR A 628 19.54 17.10 6.10
C TYR A 628 20.25 16.36 4.96
N GLU A 629 21.56 16.12 5.07
CA GLU A 629 22.40 15.61 3.97
C GLU A 629 23.47 14.63 4.49
N GLY A 630 24.03 13.84 3.59
CA GLY A 630 25.07 12.84 3.82
C GLY A 630 24.55 11.50 4.34
N THR A 631 23.26 11.19 4.17
CA THR A 631 22.70 9.89 4.52
C THR A 631 23.26 8.80 3.61
N CYS A 632 23.21 7.53 4.04
CA CYS A 632 23.65 6.38 3.26
C CYS A 632 22.68 5.21 3.45
N PHE A 633 22.89 4.16 2.67
CA PHE A 633 22.12 2.91 2.72
C PHE A 633 23.07 1.71 2.60
N THR A 634 22.59 0.52 2.98
CA THR A 634 23.39 -0.72 2.98
C THR A 634 23.28 -1.51 1.69
N HIS A 635 22.08 -1.54 1.08
CA HIS A 635 21.78 -2.36 -0.09
C HIS A 635 21.32 -1.49 -1.26
N PRO A 636 21.96 -1.59 -2.44
CA PRO A 636 21.47 -0.93 -3.64
C PRO A 636 20.24 -1.65 -4.20
N THR A 637 19.51 -0.96 -5.07
CA THR A 637 18.46 -1.55 -5.91
C THR A 637 18.65 -1.03 -7.33
N THR A 638 18.42 -1.86 -8.35
CA THR A 638 18.53 -1.39 -9.74
C THR A 638 17.38 -0.44 -10.11
N ASN A 639 16.18 -0.68 -9.55
CA ASN A 639 15.03 0.18 -9.80
C ASN A 639 14.02 0.14 -8.64
N ILE A 640 13.75 1.29 -8.02
CA ILE A 640 12.74 1.46 -6.96
C ILE A 640 11.31 1.03 -7.34
N ALA A 641 11.04 0.82 -8.63
CA ALA A 641 9.76 0.39 -9.18
C ALA A 641 9.83 -0.96 -9.93
N ALA A 642 10.88 -1.76 -9.73
CA ALA A 642 11.05 -3.08 -10.37
C ALA A 642 9.94 -4.10 -10.02
N GLY A 643 9.23 -3.89 -8.91
CA GLY A 643 8.16 -4.77 -8.47
C GLY A 643 6.89 -4.70 -9.35
N PRO A 644 5.93 -5.62 -9.12
CA PRO A 644 4.66 -5.59 -9.84
C PRO A 644 3.89 -4.28 -9.60
N LYS A 645 3.43 -3.61 -10.67
CA LYS A 645 2.74 -2.30 -10.59
C LYS A 645 1.53 -2.31 -9.65
N ASN A 646 0.76 -3.41 -9.67
CA ASN A 646 -0.42 -3.61 -8.84
C ASN A 646 -0.39 -4.99 -8.20
N SER A 647 -0.86 -5.07 -6.95
CA SER A 647 -1.07 -6.36 -6.28
C SER A 647 -2.18 -7.16 -6.98
N ALA A 648 -2.03 -8.49 -6.98
CA ALA A 648 -3.06 -9.39 -7.51
C ALA A 648 -4.43 -9.19 -6.83
N TYR A 649 -4.43 -8.71 -5.58
CA TYR A 649 -5.66 -8.39 -4.85
C TYR A 649 -6.49 -7.29 -5.53
N LYS A 650 -5.86 -6.32 -6.22
CA LYS A 650 -6.57 -5.31 -7.00
C LYS A 650 -7.05 -5.81 -8.35
N THR A 651 -6.27 -6.70 -8.98
CA THR A 651 -6.59 -7.18 -10.33
C THR A 651 -7.70 -8.24 -10.32
N LEU A 652 -7.85 -8.97 -9.22
CA LEU A 652 -8.95 -9.92 -9.03
C LEU A 652 -10.25 -9.18 -8.69
N GLU A 653 -11.32 -9.46 -9.44
CA GLU A 653 -12.60 -8.75 -9.29
C GLU A 653 -13.42 -9.27 -8.11
N THR A 654 -13.60 -10.59 -8.02
CA THR A 654 -14.51 -11.19 -7.03
C THR A 654 -13.77 -11.63 -5.77
N MET A 655 -14.49 -11.67 -4.66
CA MET A 655 -13.94 -12.17 -3.38
C MET A 655 -13.62 -13.67 -3.47
N ILE A 656 -14.40 -14.44 -4.23
CA ILE A 656 -14.18 -15.88 -4.42
C ILE A 656 -12.86 -16.11 -5.16
N ASP A 657 -12.57 -15.33 -6.21
CA ASP A 657 -11.30 -15.45 -6.94
C ASP A 657 -10.11 -15.10 -6.04
N LYS A 658 -10.24 -14.05 -5.21
CA LYS A 658 -9.22 -13.65 -4.23
C LYS A 658 -8.95 -14.76 -3.22
N MET A 659 -10.00 -15.40 -2.73
CA MET A 659 -9.88 -16.53 -1.81
C MET A 659 -9.21 -17.73 -2.48
N ASN A 660 -9.66 -18.12 -3.67
CA ASN A 660 -9.09 -19.25 -4.40
C ASN A 660 -7.60 -19.01 -4.69
N ALA A 661 -7.22 -17.78 -5.08
CA ALA A 661 -5.83 -17.41 -5.28
C ALA A 661 -5.02 -17.48 -3.97
N GLN A 662 -5.59 -17.04 -2.84
CA GLN A 662 -4.94 -17.14 -1.53
C GLN A 662 -4.71 -18.60 -1.12
N LEU A 663 -5.73 -19.46 -1.27
CA LEU A 663 -5.63 -20.89 -0.92
C LEU A 663 -4.68 -21.64 -1.88
N TYR A 664 -4.70 -21.30 -3.17
CA TYR A 664 -3.75 -21.83 -4.14
C TYR A 664 -2.30 -21.46 -3.82
N LEU A 665 -2.06 -20.23 -3.33
CA LEU A 665 -0.72 -19.84 -2.89
C LEU A 665 -0.32 -20.60 -1.62
N ALA A 666 -1.24 -20.83 -0.69
CA ALA A 666 -0.99 -21.59 0.53
C ALA A 666 -0.54 -23.02 0.21
N THR A 667 -1.13 -23.71 -0.78
CA THR A 667 -0.69 -25.06 -1.16
C THR A 667 0.70 -25.09 -1.79
N LYS A 668 1.16 -23.97 -2.39
CA LYS A 668 2.50 -23.89 -2.98
C LYS A 668 3.60 -23.59 -1.98
N ILE A 669 3.35 -22.76 -0.98
CA ILE A 669 4.40 -22.32 -0.05
C ILE A 669 4.67 -23.43 0.98
N ARG A 670 5.95 -23.79 1.20
CA ARG A 670 6.33 -24.79 2.21
C ARG A 670 6.05 -24.33 3.64
N ALA A 671 6.24 -23.04 3.91
CA ALA A 671 6.10 -22.45 5.25
C ALA A 671 4.65 -22.20 5.70
N VAL A 672 3.66 -22.46 4.84
CA VAL A 672 2.25 -22.14 5.11
C VAL A 672 1.45 -23.43 5.19
N ASP A 673 0.68 -23.59 6.25
CA ASP A 673 -0.30 -24.68 6.41
C ASP A 673 -1.62 -24.30 5.73
N GLU A 674 -1.96 -24.99 4.64
CA GLU A 674 -3.19 -24.75 3.89
C GLU A 674 -4.48 -24.98 4.69
N GLY A 675 -4.47 -25.92 5.64
CA GLY A 675 -5.61 -26.25 6.49
C GLY A 675 -5.90 -25.13 7.50
N ASP A 676 -4.87 -24.63 8.19
CA ASP A 676 -5.00 -23.49 9.10
C ASP A 676 -5.44 -22.22 8.35
N VAL A 677 -4.88 -21.95 7.17
CA VAL A 677 -5.29 -20.79 6.35
C VAL A 677 -6.76 -20.90 5.95
N ALA A 678 -7.20 -22.05 5.44
CA ALA A 678 -8.60 -22.28 5.07
C ALA A 678 -9.54 -22.08 6.26
N GLU A 679 -9.19 -22.66 7.41
CA GLU A 679 -9.99 -22.54 8.63
C GLU A 679 -10.08 -21.09 9.14
N ARG A 680 -8.98 -20.33 9.10
CA ARG A 680 -8.99 -18.91 9.48
C ARG A 680 -9.84 -18.07 8.56
N VAL A 681 -9.78 -18.29 7.24
CA VAL A 681 -10.63 -17.58 6.27
C VAL A 681 -12.11 -17.81 6.60
N ILE A 682 -12.49 -19.06 6.85
CA ILE A 682 -13.87 -19.42 7.22
C ILE A 682 -14.28 -18.72 8.53
N LYS A 683 -13.46 -18.81 9.59
CA LYS A 683 -13.78 -18.27 10.91
C LYS A 683 -13.81 -16.75 10.96
N SER A 684 -12.90 -16.08 10.27
CA SER A 684 -12.74 -14.62 10.34
C SER A 684 -13.58 -13.86 9.32
N HIS A 685 -13.87 -14.45 8.16
CA HIS A 685 -14.63 -13.79 7.10
C HIS A 685 -16.01 -14.39 6.87
N PHE A 686 -16.12 -15.70 6.64
CA PHE A 686 -17.37 -16.29 6.15
C PHE A 686 -18.42 -16.47 7.24
N LEU A 687 -18.07 -17.14 8.34
CA LEU A 687 -19.00 -17.35 9.44
C LEU A 687 -19.54 -16.03 10.01
N PRO A 688 -18.71 -14.99 10.27
CA PRO A 688 -19.23 -13.71 10.74
C PRO A 688 -20.17 -13.02 9.76
N ASP A 689 -19.90 -13.08 8.45
CA ASP A 689 -20.77 -12.46 7.44
C ASP A 689 -22.09 -13.24 7.27
N LEU A 690 -22.04 -14.58 7.20
CA LEU A 690 -23.23 -15.43 7.13
C LEU A 690 -24.15 -15.22 8.35
N ILE A 691 -23.58 -15.30 9.56
CA ILE A 691 -24.32 -15.10 10.82
C ILE A 691 -24.83 -13.65 10.90
N GLY A 692 -24.00 -12.67 10.51
CA GLY A 692 -24.34 -11.26 10.51
C GLY A 692 -25.51 -10.95 9.58
N ASN A 693 -25.46 -11.43 8.34
CA ASN A 693 -26.50 -11.25 7.33
C ASN A 693 -27.79 -11.99 7.71
N LEU A 694 -27.71 -13.20 8.27
CA LEU A 694 -28.87 -13.94 8.77
C LEU A 694 -29.56 -13.18 9.93
N ARG A 695 -28.79 -12.67 10.89
CA ARG A 695 -29.31 -11.83 11.98
C ARG A 695 -29.87 -10.51 11.47
N ALA A 696 -29.23 -9.89 10.49
CA ALA A 696 -29.71 -8.65 9.87
C ALA A 696 -31.03 -8.88 9.12
N PHE A 697 -31.15 -9.99 8.39
CA PHE A 697 -32.34 -10.36 7.63
C PHE A 697 -33.58 -10.51 8.53
N THR A 698 -33.42 -11.16 9.69
CA THR A 698 -34.53 -11.36 10.65
C THR A 698 -34.97 -10.07 11.36
N LYS A 699 -34.09 -9.08 11.48
CA LYS A 699 -34.36 -7.79 12.16
C LYS A 699 -34.50 -6.60 11.19
N GLN A 700 -34.59 -6.87 9.90
CA GLN A 700 -34.46 -5.84 8.88
C GLN A 700 -35.63 -4.86 8.84
N GLN A 701 -35.35 -3.69 8.25
CA GLN A 701 -36.37 -2.70 7.89
C GLN A 701 -36.78 -2.93 6.42
N VAL A 702 -37.89 -2.32 6.02
CA VAL A 702 -38.27 -2.25 4.60
C VAL A 702 -38.07 -0.84 4.08
N ARG A 703 -37.64 -0.68 2.84
CA ARG A 703 -37.43 0.64 2.22
C ARG A 703 -38.27 0.81 0.96
N CYS A 704 -38.71 2.04 0.71
CA CYS A 704 -39.29 2.39 -0.58
C CYS A 704 -38.20 2.62 -1.63
N VAL A 705 -38.38 2.06 -2.84
CA VAL A 705 -37.42 2.24 -3.95
C VAL A 705 -37.38 3.69 -4.46
N LYS A 706 -38.50 4.42 -4.40
CA LYS A 706 -38.64 5.77 -4.97
C LYS A 706 -38.15 6.86 -4.02
N CYS A 707 -38.68 6.92 -2.79
CA CYS A 707 -38.33 7.96 -1.82
C CYS A 707 -37.29 7.55 -0.76
N ASN A 708 -36.77 6.31 -0.81
CA ASN A 708 -35.83 5.75 0.18
C ASN A 708 -36.26 5.83 1.66
N THR A 709 -37.54 6.14 1.94
CA THR A 709 -38.08 6.12 3.30
C THR A 709 -38.04 4.69 3.84
N LYS A 710 -37.51 4.54 5.05
CA LYS A 710 -37.37 3.26 5.75
C LYS A 710 -38.51 3.10 6.76
N TYR A 711 -39.14 1.93 6.77
CA TYR A 711 -40.17 1.55 7.73
C TYR A 711 -39.65 0.40 8.59
N ARG A 712 -39.83 0.52 9.91
CA ARG A 712 -39.37 -0.49 10.86
C ARG A 712 -40.06 -1.85 10.67
N ARG A 713 -41.30 -1.85 10.17
CA ARG A 713 -42.11 -3.07 9.95
C ARG A 713 -42.57 -3.12 8.50
N PRO A 714 -42.76 -4.32 7.94
CA PRO A 714 -43.47 -4.48 6.67
C PRO A 714 -44.83 -3.81 6.74
N LEU A 715 -45.19 -3.09 5.69
CA LEU A 715 -46.49 -2.47 5.56
C LEU A 715 -47.48 -3.53 5.06
N LEU A 716 -48.71 -3.53 5.59
CA LEU A 716 -49.78 -4.42 5.09
C LEU A 716 -50.13 -4.13 3.63
N GLN A 717 -49.95 -2.87 3.21
CA GLN A 717 -50.02 -2.45 1.82
C GLN A 717 -48.61 -2.53 1.23
N ASN A 718 -48.45 -3.19 0.07
CA ASN A 718 -47.16 -3.31 -0.63
C ASN A 718 -46.65 -1.99 -1.26
N THR A 719 -47.33 -0.87 -0.98
CA THR A 719 -47.03 0.47 -1.50
C THR A 719 -46.60 1.42 -0.38
N CYS A 720 -45.70 2.34 -0.72
CA CYS A 720 -45.25 3.37 0.21
C CYS A 720 -46.32 4.44 0.43
N PRO A 721 -46.72 4.76 1.68
CA PRO A 721 -47.75 5.77 1.97
C PRO A 721 -47.34 7.20 1.58
N ARG A 722 -46.04 7.48 1.36
CA ARG A 722 -45.56 8.81 0.96
C ARG A 722 -45.56 9.05 -0.55
N CYS A 723 -45.22 8.04 -1.33
CA CYS A 723 -44.93 8.23 -2.76
C CYS A 723 -45.50 7.13 -3.67
N ASN A 724 -46.30 6.23 -3.11
CA ASN A 724 -46.89 5.06 -3.75
C ASN A 724 -45.89 4.11 -4.44
N GLY A 725 -44.60 4.22 -4.12
CA GLY A 725 -43.55 3.37 -4.69
C GLY A 725 -43.49 1.98 -4.03
N ARG A 726 -42.92 1.01 -4.75
CA ARG A 726 -42.74 -0.37 -4.27
C ARG A 726 -41.84 -0.42 -3.03
N ILE A 727 -42.26 -1.21 -2.05
CA ILE A 727 -41.50 -1.52 -0.85
C ILE A 727 -40.64 -2.77 -1.11
N VAL A 728 -39.36 -2.70 -0.73
CA VAL A 728 -38.41 -3.80 -0.85
C VAL A 728 -37.70 -4.04 0.48
N LEU A 729 -37.28 -5.29 0.69
CA LEU A 729 -36.39 -5.67 1.79
C LEU A 729 -35.05 -4.94 1.67
N THR A 730 -34.42 -4.65 2.80
CA THR A 730 -33.07 -4.07 2.81
C THR A 730 -31.97 -5.11 2.66
N VAL A 731 -32.23 -6.34 3.11
CA VAL A 731 -31.34 -7.49 2.99
C VAL A 731 -32.11 -8.59 2.25
N HIS A 732 -31.52 -9.10 1.17
CA HIS A 732 -32.12 -10.14 0.35
C HIS A 732 -31.59 -11.52 0.73
N GLU A 733 -32.35 -12.58 0.46
CA GLU A 733 -31.95 -13.97 0.70
C GLU A 733 -30.59 -14.31 0.08
N GLY A 734 -30.36 -13.90 -1.17
CA GLY A 734 -29.08 -14.13 -1.85
C GLY A 734 -27.87 -13.53 -1.11
N SER A 735 -28.05 -12.45 -0.35
CA SER A 735 -26.99 -11.88 0.50
C SER A 735 -26.68 -12.76 1.70
N VAL A 736 -27.67 -13.51 2.21
CA VAL A 736 -27.49 -14.44 3.33
C VAL A 736 -26.82 -15.74 2.86
N LYS A 737 -27.14 -16.22 1.66
CA LYS A 737 -26.59 -17.47 1.09
C LYS A 737 -25.22 -17.31 0.39
N LYS A 738 -24.75 -16.08 0.18
CA LYS A 738 -23.63 -15.73 -0.71
C LYS A 738 -22.34 -16.57 -0.53
N TYR A 739 -22.01 -16.98 0.70
CA TYR A 739 -20.78 -17.70 1.01
C TYR A 739 -20.98 -19.11 1.54
N LEU A 740 -22.22 -19.60 1.60
CA LEU A 740 -22.50 -20.89 2.21
C LEU A 740 -21.87 -22.03 1.40
N ASP A 741 -22.15 -22.09 0.10
CA ASP A 741 -21.65 -23.15 -0.78
C ASP A 741 -20.13 -23.12 -0.89
N THR A 742 -19.53 -21.92 -1.01
CA THR A 742 -18.08 -21.73 -1.01
C THR A 742 -17.45 -22.22 0.29
N SER A 743 -18.06 -21.93 1.45
CA SER A 743 -17.54 -22.38 2.75
C SER A 743 -17.55 -23.91 2.84
N LYS A 744 -18.57 -24.57 2.27
CA LYS A 744 -18.67 -26.04 2.24
C LYS A 744 -17.60 -26.66 1.34
N GLN A 745 -17.43 -26.13 0.13
CA GLN A 745 -16.40 -26.59 -0.80
C GLN A 745 -15.00 -26.52 -0.18
N VAL A 746 -14.67 -25.40 0.46
CA VAL A 746 -13.38 -25.23 1.15
C VAL A 746 -13.26 -26.20 2.32
N ALA A 747 -14.33 -26.41 3.09
CA ALA A 747 -14.34 -27.35 4.21
C ALA A 747 -14.17 -28.83 3.80
N GLU A 748 -14.60 -29.19 2.59
CA GLU A 748 -14.44 -30.54 2.02
C GLU A 748 -13.07 -30.74 1.39
N GLN A 749 -12.54 -29.71 0.72
CA GLN A 749 -11.26 -29.79 0.00
C GLN A 749 -10.04 -29.74 0.93
N TYR A 750 -10.12 -29.01 2.04
CA TYR A 750 -9.01 -28.79 2.97
C TYR A 750 -9.24 -29.50 4.30
N ASP A 751 -8.15 -29.92 4.94
CA ASP A 751 -8.21 -30.53 6.26
C ASP A 751 -8.45 -29.47 7.34
N ILE A 752 -9.73 -29.18 7.60
CA ILE A 752 -10.15 -28.25 8.66
C ILE A 752 -10.74 -28.99 9.86
N SER A 753 -10.73 -28.34 11.03
CA SER A 753 -11.27 -28.95 12.25
C SER A 753 -12.76 -29.35 12.13
N ASN A 754 -13.11 -30.49 12.74
CA ASN A 754 -14.49 -31.00 12.78
C ASN A 754 -15.47 -29.99 13.39
N TYR A 755 -15.03 -29.18 14.35
CA TYR A 755 -15.86 -28.12 14.94
C TYR A 755 -16.31 -27.10 13.90
N THR A 756 -15.41 -26.68 13.02
CA THR A 756 -15.71 -25.71 11.96
C THR A 756 -16.65 -26.31 10.92
N LYS A 757 -16.43 -27.58 10.53
CA LYS A 757 -17.34 -28.32 9.62
C LYS A 757 -18.77 -28.37 10.18
N GLN A 758 -18.93 -28.82 11.42
CA GLN A 758 -20.23 -28.89 12.09
C GLN A 758 -20.92 -27.52 12.20
N ARG A 759 -20.15 -26.45 12.40
CA ARG A 759 -20.69 -25.09 12.49
C ARG A 759 -21.24 -24.58 11.15
N ILE A 760 -20.61 -24.94 10.04
CA ILE A 760 -21.12 -24.63 8.69
C ILE A 760 -22.42 -25.41 8.44
N GLU A 761 -22.45 -26.71 8.76
CA GLU A 761 -23.65 -27.55 8.61
C GLU A 761 -24.82 -27.03 9.45
N LEU A 762 -24.57 -26.61 10.69
CA LEU A 762 -25.59 -26.00 11.55
C LEU A 762 -26.17 -24.73 10.90
N LEU A 763 -25.32 -23.86 10.37
CA LEU A 763 -25.76 -22.63 9.70
C LEU A 763 -26.54 -22.91 8.42
N GLU A 764 -26.13 -23.93 7.65
CA GLU A 764 -26.90 -24.38 6.50
C GLU A 764 -28.31 -24.80 6.90
N ASN A 765 -28.44 -25.60 7.97
CA ASN A 765 -29.73 -26.03 8.48
C ASN A 765 -30.58 -24.85 8.98
N GLU A 766 -29.98 -23.87 9.65
CA GLU A 766 -30.67 -22.64 10.07
C GLU A 766 -31.18 -21.82 8.88
N ILE A 767 -30.35 -21.66 7.85
CA ILE A 767 -30.71 -20.93 6.62
C ILE A 767 -31.82 -21.67 5.88
N LYS A 768 -31.72 -22.99 5.70
CA LYS A 768 -32.76 -23.79 5.06
C LYS A 768 -34.07 -23.71 5.82
N SER A 769 -34.05 -23.86 7.14
CA SER A 769 -35.25 -23.75 7.99
C SER A 769 -35.95 -22.38 7.87
N LEU A 770 -35.18 -21.30 7.67
CA LEU A 770 -35.74 -19.96 7.59
C LEU A 770 -36.38 -19.63 6.22
N PHE A 771 -35.84 -20.18 5.13
CA PHE A 771 -36.25 -19.82 3.76
C PHE A 771 -37.04 -20.92 3.05
N GLU A 772 -36.78 -22.19 3.34
CA GLU A 772 -37.51 -23.31 2.75
C GLU A 772 -38.77 -23.59 3.55
N ASN A 773 -39.91 -23.40 2.89
CA ASN A 773 -41.20 -23.79 3.45
C ASN A 773 -41.54 -25.19 2.91
N ASP A 774 -41.68 -26.19 3.78
CA ASP A 774 -41.92 -27.59 3.38
C ASP A 774 -43.19 -27.79 2.51
N ARG A 775 -44.09 -26.80 2.48
CA ARG A 775 -45.31 -26.78 1.66
C ARG A 775 -45.10 -26.34 0.21
N SER A 776 -43.95 -25.78 -0.16
CA SER A 776 -43.70 -25.22 -1.50
C SER A 776 -42.29 -25.51 -2.03
N LYS A 777 -41.86 -26.78 -2.01
CA LYS A 777 -40.60 -27.20 -2.63
C LYS A 777 -40.79 -27.44 -4.13
N GLN A 778 -40.06 -26.69 -4.96
CA GLN A 778 -39.84 -27.03 -6.37
C GLN A 778 -38.76 -28.13 -6.41
N LYS A 779 -39.17 -29.36 -6.68
CA LYS A 779 -38.25 -30.51 -6.80
C LYS A 779 -37.61 -30.54 -8.18
N GLY A 780 -36.31 -30.83 -8.25
CA GLY A 780 -35.64 -31.10 -9.51
C GLY A 780 -36.10 -32.45 -10.08
N LEU A 781 -36.01 -32.63 -11.40
CA LEU A 781 -36.33 -33.92 -12.05
C LEU A 781 -35.46 -35.07 -11.52
N ALA A 782 -34.22 -34.77 -11.11
CA ALA A 782 -33.28 -35.74 -10.53
C ALA A 782 -33.65 -36.18 -9.10
N ASP A 783 -34.46 -35.41 -8.37
CA ASP A 783 -34.97 -35.81 -7.05
C ASP A 783 -36.22 -36.73 -7.16
N PHE A 784 -36.68 -36.96 -8.39
CA PHE A 784 -37.84 -37.81 -8.72
C PHE A 784 -37.43 -39.14 -9.38
N MET A 785 -36.22 -39.23 -9.91
CA MET A 785 -35.60 -40.48 -10.37
C MET A 785 -34.84 -41.13 -9.23
#